data_AF-A0A5C6CRV7-F1
#
_entry.id   AF-A0A5C6CRV7-F1
#
_cell.length_a   1.000
_cell.length_b   1.000
_cell.length_c   1.000
_cell.angle_alpha   90.00
_cell.angle_beta   90.00
_cell.angle_gamma   90.00
#
_symmetry.space_group_name_H-M   'P 1'
#
loop_
_entity.id
_entity.type
_entity.pdbx_description
1 polymer ?
#
loop_
_entity_poly.entity_id
_entity_poly.type
_entity_poly.pdbx_seq_one_letter_code
_entity_poly.pdbx_strand_id
1 'polypeptide(L)'
;MELRRKFVFTCLGWLIALGVSPASAEQLFQLRNGLTLRGTKAEIASLNANAFSAAAAGEIKLSPIWIVDDGLTRIYFHGKGMAAAEPVDVRDIEQSIEFWQPTPLGGKEISAIGSILGVSPFNEFGRRVMTVRGVDGTPIRLVQGITEINGRYARVEGLKGETSYVWDMRLATSSLKSDELKAIFRRRLDWDSLDQRLQAVRFFMEAGRHGDAIDILREAIDTFPEAAKMQRQVVALTERQATQLLDEAKLRAASGQETLALEILEKFPVDLLGRVTRLQVEDATEKILGTQRQSASLVAQLETQIAQLNRAQELQPILAEIKAGLSSSTLARMSDYIRLGTSEAVPLENRVALAVAGWLLGSGSGEQNLTVTISLVKVRDLVAEYLASSDPARRQAILAEMRNLEGAQAEYIDRMLPLLSPPLDWPEGSQHESIPGLHWVGDESEQLDQPPVPRYAIQLPPDYNPLREYPCILSLHPVRGTPMSEIDWWSGVYSEEIQARLGHASRYGFIVVAPLWTRASQGEYEYTSREHERVLVSLRDAMRRSSIDADRVFIAGHGEGGAAAWDIAYSHPDLWAGMISISGEPAKTIAHYHPNAPYVPMYLVMGERDGAPTPLVRNGPVMDDYVKFKSDAMVVMYRGRGREFFYEEIHRLFDWMRLPAHVRKEAPTAIDTVTMREGDNFFWWLELGPIKPDVAIDPLMWDQAERVRAAPVSASIGTDNQIRVNQAPAEQFSLWLRPMRDLDLNKPVTIRYRSRRVLFEFDGAVETLLEDARRRADRKRAYWAVVTVP
;
A
#
# COMPACT_ATOMS: atom_id res chain seq x y z
N MET A 1 -42.25 49.52 3.23
CA MET A 1 -41.21 49.69 4.25
C MET A 1 -40.92 48.32 4.83
N GLU A 2 -39.71 47.82 4.54
CA GLU A 2 -38.97 46.68 5.13
C GLU A 2 -39.54 45.24 5.17
N LEU A 3 -38.98 44.46 4.22
CA LEU A 3 -38.48 43.08 4.27
C LEU A 3 -38.65 42.25 5.57
N ARG A 4 -39.34 41.11 5.43
CA ARG A 4 -38.90 39.78 5.92
C ARG A 4 -39.44 38.68 5.00
N ARG A 5 -38.68 38.27 3.98
CA ARG A 5 -38.92 37.05 3.20
C ARG A 5 -38.22 35.88 3.90
N LYS A 6 -39.00 34.92 4.41
CA LYS A 6 -38.54 33.60 4.81
C LYS A 6 -38.18 32.80 3.55
N PHE A 7 -36.92 32.45 3.38
CA PHE A 7 -36.49 31.38 2.48
C PHE A 7 -36.93 30.04 3.09
N VAL A 8 -37.86 29.36 2.43
CA VAL A 8 -38.23 27.97 2.72
C VAL A 8 -37.25 27.10 1.96
N PHE A 9 -36.32 26.45 2.69
CA PHE A 9 -35.53 25.35 2.16
C PHE A 9 -36.44 24.14 2.00
N THR A 10 -36.74 23.76 0.77
CA THR A 10 -37.36 22.48 0.45
C THR A 10 -36.26 21.43 0.40
N CYS A 11 -35.98 20.78 1.54
CA CYS A 11 -35.17 19.57 1.60
C CYS A 11 -35.97 18.42 0.95
N LEU A 12 -35.84 18.25 -0.36
CA LEU A 12 -36.22 17.01 -1.02
C LEU A 12 -35.11 15.99 -0.75
N GLY A 13 -35.26 15.22 0.33
CA GLY A 13 -34.51 13.99 0.52
C GLY A 13 -34.90 13.02 -0.60
N TRP A 14 -34.02 12.86 -1.59
CA TRP A 14 -34.16 11.81 -2.58
C TRP A 14 -33.78 10.49 -1.93
N LEU A 15 -34.79 9.86 -1.33
CA LEU A 15 -34.91 8.40 -1.31
C LEU A 15 -34.63 7.90 -2.74
N ILE A 16 -33.47 7.30 -2.95
CA ILE A 16 -33.40 6.19 -3.89
C ILE A 16 -34.26 5.10 -3.26
N ALA A 17 -35.56 5.18 -3.49
CA ALA A 17 -36.44 4.04 -3.36
C ALA A 17 -35.99 3.06 -4.45
N LEU A 18 -35.05 2.19 -4.09
CA LEU A 18 -34.89 0.90 -4.74
C LEU A 18 -36.23 0.19 -4.54
N GLY A 19 -37.16 0.42 -5.48
CA GLY A 19 -38.22 -0.53 -5.71
C GLY A 19 -37.56 -1.90 -5.84
N VAL A 20 -38.12 -2.88 -5.14
CA VAL A 20 -37.70 -4.28 -5.19
C VAL A 20 -37.60 -4.69 -6.65
N SER A 21 -36.39 -4.57 -7.19
CA SER A 21 -36.02 -5.16 -8.47
C SER A 21 -35.85 -6.65 -8.19
N PRO A 22 -36.24 -7.54 -9.13
CA PRO A 22 -36.01 -8.96 -8.97
C PRO A 22 -34.53 -9.15 -8.67
N ALA A 23 -34.21 -10.01 -7.69
CA ALA A 23 -32.85 -10.22 -7.20
C ALA A 23 -31.87 -10.31 -8.37
N SER A 24 -31.15 -9.21 -8.64
CA SER A 24 -30.09 -9.21 -9.63
C SER A 24 -29.07 -10.21 -9.13
N ALA A 25 -28.68 -11.16 -9.97
CA ALA A 25 -27.54 -12.01 -9.66
C ALA A 25 -26.36 -11.11 -9.28
N GLU A 26 -25.57 -11.53 -8.29
CA GLU A 26 -24.28 -10.91 -8.06
C GLU A 26 -23.40 -11.12 -9.28
N GLN A 27 -22.44 -10.23 -9.48
CA GLN A 27 -21.53 -10.29 -10.60
C GLN A 27 -20.09 -10.27 -10.11
N LEU A 28 -19.20 -10.95 -10.84
CA LEU A 28 -17.75 -10.82 -10.70
C LEU A 28 -17.24 -9.77 -11.69
N PHE A 29 -16.47 -8.82 -11.17
CA PHE A 29 -15.85 -7.74 -11.93
C PHE A 29 -14.35 -7.95 -11.92
N GLN A 30 -13.78 -8.30 -13.07
CA GLN A 30 -12.33 -8.34 -13.23
C GLN A 30 -11.82 -6.97 -13.69
N LEU A 31 -10.96 -6.36 -12.89
CA LEU A 31 -10.38 -5.05 -13.18
C LEU A 31 -9.05 -5.17 -13.92
N ARG A 32 -8.66 -4.13 -14.67
CA ARG A 32 -7.42 -4.07 -15.48
C ARG A 32 -6.16 -4.11 -14.63
N ASN A 33 -6.23 -3.65 -13.38
CA ASN A 33 -5.16 -3.78 -12.41
C ASN A 33 -5.02 -5.20 -11.83
N GLY A 34 -5.96 -6.11 -12.16
CA GLY A 34 -5.97 -7.51 -11.72
C GLY A 34 -6.85 -7.78 -10.51
N LEU A 35 -7.43 -6.76 -9.86
CA LEU A 35 -8.35 -6.95 -8.75
C LEU A 35 -9.65 -7.60 -9.24
N THR A 36 -10.24 -8.46 -8.42
CA THR A 36 -11.58 -9.00 -8.66
C THR A 36 -12.53 -8.50 -7.57
N LEU A 37 -13.62 -7.87 -7.98
CA LEU A 37 -14.70 -7.44 -7.08
C LEU A 37 -15.92 -8.33 -7.28
N ARG A 38 -16.74 -8.44 -6.24
CA ARG A 38 -17.99 -9.19 -6.27
C ARG A 38 -19.11 -8.36 -5.66
N GLY A 39 -20.23 -8.25 -6.35
CA GLY A 39 -21.40 -7.55 -5.83
C GLY A 39 -22.43 -7.28 -6.91
N THR A 40 -23.41 -6.45 -6.60
CA THR A 40 -24.42 -6.01 -7.57
C THR A 40 -23.98 -4.72 -8.27
N LYS A 41 -24.26 -4.62 -9.58
CA LYS A 41 -23.89 -3.47 -10.39
C LYS A 41 -24.97 -2.40 -10.36
N ALA A 42 -24.56 -1.15 -10.18
CA ALA A 42 -25.33 0.02 -10.61
C ALA A 42 -24.44 0.98 -11.42
N GLU A 43 -25.04 1.90 -12.17
CA GLU A 43 -24.31 2.89 -12.96
C GLU A 43 -24.79 4.31 -12.64
N ILE A 44 -23.84 5.24 -12.56
CA ILE A 44 -24.12 6.66 -12.33
C ILE A 44 -23.33 7.54 -13.29
N ALA A 45 -23.85 8.75 -13.52
CA ALA A 45 -23.21 9.74 -14.41
C ALA A 45 -22.05 10.48 -13.73
N SER A 46 -22.15 10.73 -12.42
CA SER A 46 -21.16 11.49 -11.67
C SER A 46 -21.17 11.10 -10.18
N LEU A 47 -20.04 11.23 -9.48
CA LEU A 47 -19.97 11.18 -8.01
C LEU A 47 -20.47 12.47 -7.34
N ASN A 48 -20.57 13.56 -8.09
CA ASN A 48 -21.10 14.81 -7.58
C ASN A 48 -22.62 14.67 -7.37
N ALA A 49 -23.04 14.47 -6.11
CA ALA A 49 -24.44 14.35 -5.74
C ALA A 49 -25.28 15.56 -6.21
N ASN A 50 -24.68 16.75 -6.33
CA ASN A 50 -25.35 17.97 -6.80
C ASN A 50 -25.57 17.99 -8.32
N ALA A 51 -24.81 17.19 -9.10
CA ALA A 51 -25.02 17.08 -10.54
C ALA A 51 -26.30 16.28 -10.88
N PHE A 52 -26.78 15.43 -9.97
CA PHE A 52 -28.01 14.65 -10.18
C PHE A 52 -29.28 15.51 -10.19
N SER A 53 -29.31 16.64 -9.48
CA SER A 53 -30.45 17.57 -9.46
C SER A 53 -30.49 18.50 -10.68
N ALA A 54 -29.35 18.82 -11.29
CA ALA A 54 -29.26 19.59 -12.54
C ALA A 54 -29.64 18.75 -13.78
N ALA A 55 -29.48 17.43 -13.72
CA ALA A 55 -29.69 16.52 -14.85
C ALA A 55 -31.17 16.14 -15.13
N ALA A 56 -32.12 16.88 -14.56
CA ALA A 56 -33.55 16.81 -14.94
C ALA A 56 -33.85 17.50 -16.29
N ALA A 57 -32.83 18.03 -16.99
CA ALA A 57 -32.95 18.88 -18.18
C ALA A 57 -32.55 18.20 -19.52
N GLY A 58 -32.73 16.88 -19.67
CA GLY A 58 -32.86 16.26 -20.99
C GLY A 58 -31.59 15.91 -21.78
N GLU A 59 -30.40 15.86 -21.17
CA GLU A 59 -29.20 15.36 -21.85
C GLU A 59 -29.08 13.82 -21.80
N ILE A 60 -28.51 13.23 -22.86
CA ILE A 60 -28.17 11.81 -22.94
C ILE A 60 -27.10 11.52 -21.88
N LYS A 61 -27.51 10.87 -20.78
CA LYS A 61 -26.59 10.49 -19.69
C LYS A 61 -25.69 9.34 -20.14
N LEU A 62 -24.43 9.65 -20.46
CA LEU A 62 -23.35 8.69 -20.31
C LEU A 62 -23.23 8.39 -18.80
N SER A 63 -23.31 7.12 -18.40
CA SER A 63 -23.08 6.67 -17.02
C SER A 63 -21.76 5.91 -16.93
N PRO A 64 -20.61 6.61 -17.00
CA PRO A 64 -19.31 5.97 -17.08
C PRO A 64 -18.88 5.31 -15.77
N ILE A 65 -19.49 5.67 -14.64
CA ILE A 65 -19.09 5.20 -13.31
C ILE A 65 -19.93 3.99 -12.92
N TRP A 66 -19.25 2.90 -12.57
CA TRP A 66 -19.87 1.71 -12.02
C TRP A 66 -19.82 1.75 -10.50
N ILE A 67 -20.90 1.28 -9.89
CA ILE A 67 -21.01 1.01 -8.46
C ILE A 67 -21.08 -0.50 -8.30
N VAL A 68 -20.20 -1.06 -7.49
CA VAL A 68 -20.30 -2.44 -7.00
C VAL A 68 -20.76 -2.37 -5.54
N ASP A 69 -22.01 -2.78 -5.28
CA ASP A 69 -22.57 -2.91 -3.93
C ASP A 69 -22.46 -4.37 -3.49
N ASP A 70 -21.56 -4.64 -2.55
CA ASP A 70 -21.32 -5.98 -1.98
C ASP A 70 -22.09 -6.20 -0.66
N GLY A 71 -23.03 -5.29 -0.35
CA GLY A 71 -23.83 -5.29 0.87
C GLY A 71 -23.14 -4.63 2.07
N LEU A 72 -21.80 -4.63 2.14
CA LEU A 72 -21.02 -3.95 3.20
C LEU A 72 -20.63 -2.53 2.76
N THR A 73 -20.14 -2.43 1.55
CA THR A 73 -19.55 -1.25 0.92
C THR A 73 -20.15 -0.99 -0.45
N ARG A 74 -20.08 0.27 -0.88
CA ARG A 74 -20.28 0.67 -2.27
C ARG A 74 -18.95 1.13 -2.84
N ILE A 75 -18.50 0.45 -3.88
CA ILE A 75 -17.22 0.71 -4.53
C ILE A 75 -17.49 1.40 -5.87
N TYR A 76 -16.94 2.59 -6.05
CA TYR A 76 -17.12 3.42 -7.24
C TYR A 76 -15.82 3.49 -8.03
N PHE A 77 -15.91 3.26 -9.35
CA PHE A 77 -14.80 3.39 -10.28
C PHE A 77 -15.29 3.61 -11.71
N HIS A 78 -14.39 4.04 -12.60
CA HIS A 78 -14.75 4.23 -14.02
C HIS A 78 -14.92 2.88 -14.74
N GLY A 79 -16.15 2.53 -15.12
CA GLY A 79 -16.51 1.22 -15.68
C GLY A 79 -15.63 0.79 -16.85
N LYS A 80 -15.69 1.50 -18.00
CA LYS A 80 -14.87 1.16 -19.18
C LYS A 80 -13.36 1.39 -19.03
N GLY A 81 -12.97 2.11 -17.98
CA GLY A 81 -11.58 2.51 -17.72
C GLY A 81 -10.86 1.46 -16.92
N MET A 82 -11.60 0.84 -15.99
CA MET A 82 -11.11 -0.15 -15.05
C MET A 82 -11.53 -1.58 -15.37
N ALA A 83 -12.65 -1.82 -16.05
CA ALA A 83 -13.06 -3.18 -16.39
C ALA A 83 -12.11 -3.80 -17.43
N ALA A 84 -11.62 -5.00 -17.13
CA ALA A 84 -10.84 -5.82 -18.04
C ALA A 84 -11.73 -6.66 -18.97
N ALA A 85 -12.91 -7.05 -18.48
CA ALA A 85 -13.91 -7.84 -19.19
C ALA A 85 -15.33 -7.42 -18.76
N GLU A 86 -16.34 -7.91 -19.48
CA GLU A 86 -17.73 -7.75 -19.06
C GLU A 86 -17.98 -8.52 -17.74
N PRO A 87 -18.78 -7.98 -16.81
CA PRO A 87 -19.11 -8.65 -15.56
C PRO A 87 -19.78 -10.00 -15.79
N VAL A 88 -19.42 -10.99 -14.98
CA VAL A 88 -19.96 -12.36 -15.09
C VAL A 88 -20.94 -12.61 -13.97
N ASP A 89 -22.18 -12.96 -14.32
CA ASP A 89 -23.19 -13.35 -13.35
C ASP A 89 -22.73 -14.59 -12.57
N VAL A 90 -22.81 -14.48 -11.25
CA VAL A 90 -22.56 -15.57 -10.32
C VAL A 90 -23.76 -15.77 -9.42
N ARG A 91 -23.98 -17.02 -9.04
CA ARG A 91 -25.04 -17.34 -8.08
C ARG A 91 -24.71 -16.66 -6.76
N ASP A 92 -25.70 -16.00 -6.17
CA ASP A 92 -25.59 -15.59 -4.78
C ASP A 92 -25.63 -16.84 -3.89
N ILE A 93 -24.56 -17.04 -3.12
CA ILE A 93 -24.37 -18.23 -2.28
C ILE A 93 -24.65 -17.89 -0.83
N GLU A 94 -24.62 -16.60 -0.45
CA GLU A 94 -24.67 -16.22 0.96
C GLU A 94 -26.10 -16.24 1.48
N GLN A 95 -26.30 -17.01 2.55
CA GLN A 95 -27.59 -17.07 3.23
C GLN A 95 -27.57 -16.15 4.44
N SER A 96 -28.41 -15.12 4.40
CA SER A 96 -28.63 -14.26 5.57
C SER A 96 -29.43 -14.97 6.65
N ILE A 97 -29.01 -14.77 7.90
CA ILE A 97 -29.75 -15.13 9.12
C ILE A 97 -30.40 -13.85 9.66
N GLU A 98 -31.72 -13.85 9.77
CA GLU A 98 -32.47 -12.72 10.30
C GLU A 98 -32.74 -12.86 11.80
N PHE A 99 -32.65 -11.73 12.51
CA PHE A 99 -32.91 -11.64 13.93
C PHE A 99 -33.99 -10.60 14.19
N TRP A 100 -35.11 -11.01 14.77
CA TRP A 100 -36.15 -10.06 15.17
C TRP A 100 -35.64 -9.06 16.22
N GLN A 101 -35.53 -7.79 15.88
CA GLN A 101 -35.24 -6.73 16.84
C GLN A 101 -36.39 -5.71 16.86
N PRO A 102 -36.60 -4.99 17.98
CA PRO A 102 -37.59 -3.93 18.06
C PRO A 102 -37.11 -2.67 17.32
N THR A 103 -37.04 -2.70 15.99
CA THR A 103 -36.67 -1.54 15.17
C THR A 103 -37.82 -0.51 15.11
N PRO A 104 -37.53 0.80 15.13
CA PRO A 104 -38.55 1.83 15.09
C PRO A 104 -39.17 1.96 13.68
N LEU A 105 -40.50 2.10 13.61
CA LEU A 105 -41.22 2.39 12.34
C LEU A 105 -41.08 3.86 11.90
N GLY A 106 -40.59 4.73 12.79
CA GLY A 106 -40.36 6.14 12.59
C GLY A 106 -39.59 6.74 13.77
N GLY A 107 -38.94 7.87 13.56
CA GLY A 107 -38.08 8.49 14.57
C GLY A 107 -37.22 9.60 13.99
N LYS A 108 -36.27 10.09 14.78
CA LYS A 108 -35.29 11.06 14.31
C LYS A 108 -34.29 10.35 13.38
N GLU A 109 -34.25 10.73 12.11
CA GLU A 109 -33.30 10.17 11.16
C GLU A 109 -31.88 10.66 11.44
N ILE A 110 -30.92 9.75 11.47
CA ILE A 110 -29.50 10.10 11.61
C ILE A 110 -28.90 10.24 10.21
N SER A 111 -29.12 11.36 9.52
CA SER A 111 -28.62 11.56 8.15
C SER A 111 -27.10 11.71 8.05
N ALA A 112 -26.46 12.15 9.14
CA ALA A 112 -25.03 12.36 9.27
C ALA A 112 -24.58 12.08 10.71
N ILE A 113 -23.33 11.65 10.87
CA ILE A 113 -22.75 11.25 12.14
C ILE A 113 -21.45 12.02 12.34
N GLY A 114 -21.29 12.64 13.51
CA GLY A 114 -20.01 13.21 13.95
C GLY A 114 -19.06 12.13 14.47
N SER A 115 -18.18 12.49 15.40
CA SER A 115 -17.26 11.52 15.99
C SER A 115 -17.99 10.47 16.85
N ILE A 116 -17.51 9.22 16.78
CA ILE A 116 -17.93 8.16 17.68
C ILE A 116 -17.31 8.44 19.06
N LEU A 117 -18.15 8.52 20.09
CA LEU A 117 -17.74 8.82 21.47
C LEU A 117 -17.57 7.54 22.31
N GLY A 118 -18.24 6.45 21.94
CA GLY A 118 -18.07 5.16 22.59
C GLY A 118 -19.01 4.09 22.03
N VAL A 119 -18.56 2.84 22.07
CA VAL A 119 -19.29 1.66 21.58
C VAL A 119 -19.10 0.52 22.58
N SER A 120 -20.18 -0.10 23.05
CA SER A 120 -20.09 -1.32 23.83
C SER A 120 -19.94 -2.55 22.93
N PRO A 121 -19.41 -3.68 23.43
CA PRO A 121 -19.53 -4.97 22.76
C PRO A 121 -21.00 -5.35 22.53
N PHE A 122 -21.24 -6.28 21.61
CA PHE A 122 -22.54 -6.91 21.47
C PHE A 122 -22.76 -7.93 22.59
N ASN A 123 -23.97 -7.94 23.16
CA ASN A 123 -24.38 -9.00 24.08
C ASN A 123 -24.95 -10.21 23.32
N GLU A 124 -25.33 -11.26 24.06
CA GLU A 124 -25.96 -12.48 23.53
C GLU A 124 -27.27 -12.23 22.74
N PHE A 125 -27.91 -11.07 22.87
CA PHE A 125 -29.09 -10.72 22.08
C PHE A 125 -28.74 -10.03 20.76
N GLY A 126 -27.45 -9.87 20.46
CA GLY A 126 -26.95 -9.11 19.33
C GLY A 126 -27.18 -7.61 19.49
N ARG A 127 -27.19 -7.08 20.72
CA ARG A 127 -27.44 -5.66 21.01
C ARG A 127 -26.22 -4.98 21.62
N ARG A 128 -26.02 -3.70 21.27
CA ARG A 128 -24.97 -2.85 21.84
C ARG A 128 -25.46 -1.43 22.09
N VAL A 129 -24.74 -0.68 22.91
CA VAL A 129 -24.95 0.75 23.12
C VAL A 129 -23.90 1.52 22.33
N MET A 130 -24.35 2.54 21.59
CA MET A 130 -23.48 3.43 20.83
C MET A 130 -23.76 4.88 21.22
N THR A 131 -22.69 5.63 21.44
CA THR A 131 -22.73 7.06 21.72
C THR A 131 -21.95 7.78 20.62
N VAL A 132 -22.63 8.70 19.93
CA VAL A 132 -22.06 9.50 18.83
C VAL A 132 -22.27 10.98 19.08
N ARG A 133 -21.46 11.83 18.45
CA ARG A 133 -21.72 13.26 18.40
C ARG A 133 -22.75 13.56 17.30
N GLY A 134 -23.87 14.18 17.67
CA GLY A 134 -24.88 14.67 16.74
C GLY A 134 -24.40 15.88 15.93
N VAL A 135 -25.20 16.27 14.94
CA VAL A 135 -24.89 17.40 14.04
C VAL A 135 -24.81 18.75 14.78
N ASP A 136 -25.58 18.91 15.86
CA ASP A 136 -25.57 20.08 16.74
C ASP A 136 -24.47 20.01 17.83
N GLY A 137 -23.63 18.97 17.80
CA GLY A 137 -22.56 18.73 18.76
C GLY A 137 -22.99 18.00 20.03
N THR A 138 -24.29 17.75 20.24
CA THR A 138 -24.78 17.05 21.44
C THR A 138 -24.54 15.54 21.35
N PRO A 139 -24.26 14.84 22.48
CA PRO A 139 -24.08 13.40 22.46
C PRO A 139 -25.44 12.69 22.27
N ILE A 140 -25.51 11.84 21.26
CA ILE A 140 -26.63 10.95 20.98
C ILE A 140 -26.25 9.55 21.45
N ARG A 141 -26.94 9.04 22.47
CA ARG A 141 -26.82 7.66 22.95
C ARG A 141 -28.00 6.85 22.46
N LEU A 142 -27.74 5.76 21.75
CA LEU A 142 -28.77 4.85 21.26
C LEU A 142 -28.37 3.38 21.43
N VAL A 143 -29.37 2.50 21.41
CA VAL A 143 -29.17 1.06 21.36
C VAL A 143 -29.26 0.60 19.92
N GLN A 144 -28.30 -0.21 19.49
CA GLN A 144 -28.30 -0.86 18.19
C GLN A 144 -28.49 -2.37 18.36
N GLY A 145 -29.06 -3.02 17.34
CA GLY A 145 -29.21 -4.47 17.28
C GLY A 145 -28.86 -5.02 15.90
N ILE A 146 -28.26 -6.20 15.88
CA ILE A 146 -28.07 -6.98 14.65
C ILE A 146 -29.44 -7.50 14.22
N THR A 147 -29.87 -7.13 13.02
CA THR A 147 -31.15 -7.56 12.42
C THR A 147 -30.98 -8.60 11.33
N GLU A 148 -29.81 -8.63 10.69
CA GLU A 148 -29.45 -9.58 9.64
C GLU A 148 -27.94 -9.83 9.70
N ILE A 149 -27.50 -11.05 9.44
CA ILE A 149 -26.08 -11.38 9.33
C ILE A 149 -25.82 -12.46 8.28
N ASN A 150 -24.76 -12.31 7.50
CA ASN A 150 -24.27 -13.31 6.54
C ASN A 150 -22.73 -13.42 6.59
N GLY A 151 -22.14 -14.20 5.68
CA GLY A 151 -20.69 -14.39 5.63
C GLY A 151 -19.87 -13.11 5.42
N ARG A 152 -20.44 -12.08 4.78
CA ARG A 152 -19.77 -10.81 4.48
C ARG A 152 -20.02 -9.71 5.51
N TYR A 153 -21.27 -9.52 5.94
CA TYR A 153 -21.64 -8.39 6.81
C TYR A 153 -22.72 -8.74 7.84
N ALA A 154 -22.76 -7.91 8.89
CA ALA A 154 -23.88 -7.78 9.82
C ALA A 154 -24.61 -6.44 9.58
N ARG A 155 -25.91 -6.48 9.37
CA ARG A 155 -26.80 -5.31 9.37
C ARG A 155 -27.12 -4.93 10.80
N VAL A 156 -26.83 -3.69 11.15
CA VAL A 156 -27.00 -3.16 12.51
C VAL A 156 -27.91 -1.94 12.45
N GLU A 157 -29.02 -2.01 13.15
CA GLU A 157 -30.06 -0.98 13.14
C GLU A 157 -30.29 -0.38 14.53
N GLY A 158 -30.65 0.91 14.56
CA GLY A 158 -31.14 1.58 15.75
C GLY A 158 -32.42 0.92 16.28
N LEU A 159 -32.50 0.70 17.59
CA LEU A 159 -33.64 0.07 18.24
C LEU A 159 -34.55 1.09 18.93
N LYS A 160 -35.80 0.69 19.19
CA LYS A 160 -36.76 1.48 19.97
C LYS A 160 -36.19 1.79 21.36
N GLY A 161 -36.26 3.06 21.72
CA GLY A 161 -35.92 3.59 23.06
C GLY A 161 -36.76 4.83 23.35
N GLU A 162 -36.43 5.56 24.44
CA GLU A 162 -37.12 6.80 24.82
C GLU A 162 -37.18 7.81 23.67
N THR A 163 -36.05 7.99 22.98
CA THR A 163 -35.99 8.64 21.68
C THR A 163 -35.61 7.58 20.65
N SER A 164 -36.49 7.36 19.68
CA SER A 164 -36.22 6.43 18.57
C SER A 164 -35.43 7.14 17.48
N TYR A 165 -34.28 6.57 17.14
CA TYR A 165 -33.43 7.02 16.04
C TYR A 165 -33.49 6.01 14.89
N VAL A 166 -33.64 6.50 13.67
CA VAL A 166 -33.61 5.66 12.45
C VAL A 166 -32.21 5.71 11.88
N TRP A 167 -31.49 4.60 12.03
CA TRP A 167 -30.13 4.44 11.55
C TRP A 167 -29.89 2.98 11.14
N ASP A 168 -29.51 2.79 9.88
CA ASP A 168 -29.12 1.51 9.30
C ASP A 168 -27.65 1.57 8.88
N MET A 169 -26.84 0.61 9.33
CA MET A 169 -25.41 0.51 8.99
C MET A 169 -24.97 -0.94 8.81
N ARG A 170 -23.76 -1.12 8.25
CA ARG A 170 -23.15 -2.44 8.01
C ARG A 170 -21.81 -2.56 8.75
N LEU A 171 -21.58 -3.71 9.36
CA LEU A 171 -20.28 -4.11 9.93
C LEU A 171 -19.78 -5.32 9.14
N ALA A 172 -18.47 -5.42 8.90
CA ALA A 172 -17.92 -6.65 8.34
C ALA A 172 -18.12 -7.81 9.33
N THR A 173 -18.55 -8.98 8.86
CA THR A 173 -18.70 -10.16 9.74
C THR A 173 -17.36 -10.57 10.36
N SER A 174 -16.25 -10.32 9.66
CA SER A 174 -14.88 -10.55 10.14
C SER A 174 -14.50 -9.72 11.37
N SER A 175 -15.20 -8.61 11.66
CA SER A 175 -14.94 -7.80 12.85
C SER A 175 -15.66 -8.27 14.11
N LEU A 176 -16.56 -9.25 13.97
CA LEU A 176 -17.29 -9.85 15.10
C LEU A 176 -16.54 -11.06 15.66
N LYS A 177 -16.35 -11.08 16.98
CA LYS A 177 -15.60 -12.15 17.66
C LYS A 177 -16.32 -13.48 17.61
N SER A 178 -15.57 -14.59 17.62
CA SER A 178 -16.13 -15.95 17.70
C SER A 178 -17.02 -16.20 18.88
N ASP A 179 -16.61 -15.80 20.07
CA ASP A 179 -17.41 -16.06 21.26
C ASP A 179 -18.69 -15.21 21.26
N GLU A 180 -18.64 -13.99 20.73
CA GLU A 180 -19.82 -13.12 20.55
C GLU A 180 -20.82 -13.75 19.57
N LEU A 181 -20.37 -14.16 18.38
CA LEU A 181 -21.23 -14.80 17.38
C LEU A 181 -21.83 -16.12 17.88
N LYS A 182 -21.01 -16.97 18.53
CA LYS A 182 -21.47 -18.24 19.12
C LYS A 182 -22.51 -17.99 20.22
N ALA A 183 -22.31 -17.00 21.08
CA ALA A 183 -23.27 -16.64 22.13
C ALA A 183 -24.58 -16.10 21.53
N ILE A 184 -24.50 -15.25 20.51
CA ILE A 184 -25.68 -14.73 19.81
C ILE A 184 -26.46 -15.87 19.18
N PHE A 185 -25.83 -16.77 18.43
CA PHE A 185 -26.53 -17.87 17.77
C PHE A 185 -27.18 -18.82 18.77
N ARG A 186 -26.49 -19.19 19.85
CA ARG A 186 -27.07 -20.02 20.92
C ARG A 186 -28.31 -19.40 21.56
N ARG A 187 -28.35 -18.06 21.67
CA ARG A 187 -29.46 -17.35 22.28
C ARG A 187 -30.60 -17.03 21.32
N ARG A 188 -30.29 -16.82 20.04
CA ARG A 188 -31.21 -16.27 19.03
C ARG A 188 -31.75 -17.29 18.06
N LEU A 189 -31.04 -18.40 17.87
CA LEU A 189 -31.53 -19.55 17.12
C LEU A 189 -32.09 -20.58 18.12
N ASP A 190 -33.01 -21.43 17.64
CA ASP A 190 -33.45 -22.58 18.43
C ASP A 190 -32.32 -23.61 18.49
N TRP A 191 -31.51 -23.55 19.53
CA TRP A 191 -30.35 -24.42 19.67
C TRP A 191 -30.72 -25.88 19.93
N ASP A 192 -31.98 -26.20 20.23
CA ASP A 192 -32.45 -27.59 20.35
C ASP A 192 -32.94 -28.15 18.99
N SER A 193 -32.89 -27.34 17.93
CA SER A 193 -33.16 -27.76 16.55
C SER A 193 -31.86 -28.04 15.79
N LEU A 194 -31.74 -29.27 15.25
CA LEU A 194 -30.62 -29.65 14.40
C LEU A 194 -30.49 -28.72 13.17
N ASP A 195 -31.60 -28.39 12.53
CA ASP A 195 -31.60 -27.54 11.32
C ASP A 195 -31.04 -26.14 11.60
N GLN A 196 -31.36 -25.57 12.76
CA GLN A 196 -30.88 -24.26 13.19
C GLN A 196 -29.39 -24.29 13.57
N ARG A 197 -28.90 -25.36 14.22
CA ARG A 197 -27.45 -25.53 14.42
C ARG A 197 -26.71 -25.70 13.09
N LEU A 198 -27.28 -26.45 12.14
CA LEU A 198 -26.69 -26.59 10.81
C LEU A 198 -26.69 -25.28 10.01
N GLN A 199 -27.67 -24.40 10.23
CA GLN A 199 -27.66 -23.04 9.69
C GLN A 199 -26.47 -22.23 10.25
N ALA A 200 -26.19 -22.31 11.55
CA ALA A 200 -24.99 -21.69 12.14
C ALA A 200 -23.69 -22.29 11.56
N VAL A 201 -23.63 -23.61 11.35
CA VAL A 201 -22.48 -24.26 10.69
C VAL A 201 -22.27 -23.70 9.29
N ARG A 202 -23.33 -23.62 8.46
CA ARG A 202 -23.25 -23.03 7.10
C ARG A 202 -22.74 -21.59 7.14
N PHE A 203 -23.25 -20.78 8.07
CA PHE A 203 -22.78 -19.41 8.26
C PHE A 203 -21.27 -19.34 8.51
N PHE A 204 -20.74 -20.12 9.46
CA PHE A 204 -19.30 -20.11 9.74
C PHE A 204 -18.47 -20.66 8.58
N MET A 205 -19.02 -21.59 7.79
CA MET A 205 -18.40 -22.05 6.54
C MET A 205 -18.29 -20.92 5.51
N GLU A 206 -19.38 -20.19 5.28
CA GLU A 206 -19.45 -19.06 4.34
C GLU A 206 -18.55 -17.89 4.78
N ALA A 207 -18.48 -17.62 6.09
CA ALA A 207 -17.58 -16.62 6.67
C ALA A 207 -16.09 -17.04 6.66
N GLY A 208 -15.74 -18.23 6.14
CA GLY A 208 -14.37 -18.74 6.11
C GLY A 208 -13.82 -19.20 7.46
N ARG A 209 -14.67 -19.32 8.48
CA ARG A 209 -14.32 -19.63 9.88
C ARG A 209 -14.51 -21.10 10.17
N HIS A 210 -13.70 -21.92 9.50
CA HIS A 210 -13.86 -23.37 9.50
C HIS A 210 -13.69 -24.01 10.89
N GLY A 211 -12.85 -23.44 11.76
CA GLY A 211 -12.72 -23.89 13.15
C GLY A 211 -14.04 -23.78 13.92
N ASP A 212 -14.71 -22.63 13.87
CA ASP A 212 -16.01 -22.43 14.52
C ASP A 212 -17.10 -23.35 13.94
N ALA A 213 -17.07 -23.57 12.62
CA ALA A 213 -17.98 -24.50 11.96
C ALA A 213 -17.77 -25.94 12.44
N ILE A 214 -16.52 -26.37 12.62
CA ILE A 214 -16.16 -27.70 13.14
C ILE A 214 -16.64 -27.85 14.59
N ASP A 215 -16.40 -26.86 15.44
CA ASP A 215 -16.81 -26.90 16.85
C ASP A 215 -18.32 -27.13 16.99
N ILE A 216 -19.12 -26.34 16.28
CA ILE A 216 -20.59 -26.42 16.34
C ILE A 216 -21.08 -27.72 15.70
N LEU A 217 -20.46 -28.18 14.61
CA LEU A 217 -20.86 -29.43 13.96
C LEU A 217 -20.57 -30.65 14.85
N ARG A 218 -19.45 -30.64 15.59
CA ARG A 218 -19.15 -31.68 16.60
C ARG A 218 -20.16 -31.65 17.74
N GLU A 219 -20.46 -30.47 18.28
CA GLU A 219 -21.50 -30.30 19.30
C GLU A 219 -22.86 -30.83 18.82
N ALA A 220 -23.22 -30.60 17.55
CA ALA A 220 -24.44 -31.13 16.96
C ALA A 220 -24.41 -32.67 16.79
N ILE A 221 -23.28 -33.26 16.40
CA ILE A 221 -23.12 -34.72 16.31
C ILE A 221 -23.27 -35.38 17.67
N ASP A 222 -22.69 -34.78 18.72
CA ASP A 222 -22.77 -35.29 20.09
C ASP A 222 -24.18 -35.18 20.69
N THR A 223 -24.97 -34.17 20.25
CA THR A 223 -26.32 -33.92 20.77
C THR A 223 -27.41 -34.68 20.00
N PHE A 224 -27.31 -34.77 18.67
CA PHE A 224 -28.36 -35.30 17.80
C PHE A 224 -27.91 -36.60 17.10
N PRO A 225 -28.54 -37.76 17.39
CA PRO A 225 -28.18 -39.03 16.74
C PRO A 225 -28.25 -38.98 15.21
N GLU A 226 -29.20 -38.22 14.66
CA GLU A 226 -29.38 -38.05 13.20
C GLU A 226 -28.22 -37.32 12.53
N ALA A 227 -27.44 -36.54 13.29
CA ALA A 227 -26.27 -35.81 12.81
C ALA A 227 -25.02 -36.70 12.68
N ALA A 228 -25.02 -37.94 13.20
CA ALA A 228 -23.86 -38.84 13.14
C ALA A 228 -23.31 -39.05 11.70
N LYS A 229 -24.19 -39.01 10.69
CA LYS A 229 -23.80 -39.09 9.26
C LYS A 229 -22.95 -37.91 8.78
N MET A 230 -22.96 -36.79 9.50
CA MET A 230 -22.22 -35.56 9.17
C MET A 230 -20.75 -35.62 9.58
N GLN A 231 -20.27 -36.73 10.15
CA GLN A 231 -18.84 -36.92 10.41
C GLN A 231 -17.98 -36.71 9.15
N ARG A 232 -18.49 -37.07 7.97
CA ARG A 232 -17.81 -36.80 6.69
C ARG A 232 -17.64 -35.30 6.41
N GLN A 233 -18.59 -34.48 6.83
CA GLN A 233 -18.54 -33.04 6.65
C GLN A 233 -17.53 -32.40 7.62
N VAL A 234 -17.36 -32.94 8.83
CA VAL A 234 -16.26 -32.56 9.73
C VAL A 234 -14.91 -32.78 9.04
N VAL A 235 -14.69 -33.95 8.44
CA VAL A 235 -13.45 -34.26 7.70
C VAL A 235 -13.23 -33.26 6.56
N ALA A 236 -14.27 -32.98 5.77
CA ALA A 236 -14.18 -32.00 4.67
C ALA A 236 -13.86 -30.57 5.16
N LEU A 237 -14.39 -30.17 6.32
CA LEU A 237 -14.06 -28.87 6.93
C LEU A 237 -12.64 -28.81 7.47
N THR A 238 -12.18 -29.90 8.09
CA THR A 238 -10.77 -30.03 8.51
C THR A 238 -9.84 -29.93 7.31
N GLU A 239 -10.18 -30.53 6.17
CA GLU A 239 -9.40 -30.43 4.93
C GLU A 239 -9.35 -28.99 4.37
N ARG A 240 -10.46 -28.23 4.45
CA ARG A 240 -10.49 -26.80 4.09
C ARG A 240 -9.66 -25.94 5.04
N GLN A 241 -9.78 -26.16 6.35
CA GLN A 241 -8.96 -25.47 7.35
C GLN A 241 -7.47 -25.75 7.14
N ALA A 242 -7.12 -27.00 6.83
CA ALA A 242 -5.76 -27.38 6.47
C ALA A 242 -5.29 -26.67 5.20
N THR A 243 -6.13 -26.54 4.18
CA THR A 243 -5.78 -25.75 2.98
C THR A 243 -5.50 -24.29 3.31
N GLN A 244 -6.32 -23.65 4.16
CA GLN A 244 -6.09 -22.27 4.62
C GLN A 244 -4.75 -22.12 5.36
N LEU A 245 -4.40 -23.07 6.24
CA LEU A 245 -3.11 -23.06 6.94
C LEU A 245 -1.93 -23.26 5.98
N LEU A 246 -2.10 -24.04 4.93
CA LEU A 246 -1.06 -24.30 3.93
C LEU A 246 -0.83 -23.05 3.08
N ASP A 247 -1.90 -22.37 2.70
CA ASP A 247 -1.83 -21.09 2.00
C ASP A 247 -1.18 -20.02 2.88
N GLU A 248 -1.46 -20.02 4.19
CA GLU A 248 -0.76 -19.15 5.15
C GLU A 248 0.74 -19.49 5.21
N ALA A 249 1.14 -20.76 5.28
CA ALA A 249 2.55 -21.15 5.29
C ALA A 249 3.28 -20.72 3.99
N LYS A 250 2.66 -20.94 2.84
CA LYS A 250 3.18 -20.49 1.53
C LYS A 250 3.32 -18.97 1.48
N LEU A 251 2.35 -18.25 2.04
CA LEU A 251 2.40 -16.80 2.16
C LEU A 251 3.59 -16.36 3.02
N ARG A 252 3.77 -16.95 4.21
CA ARG A 252 4.90 -16.65 5.10
C ARG A 252 6.25 -16.88 4.41
N ALA A 253 6.41 -18.01 3.73
CA ALA A 253 7.63 -18.29 2.97
C ALA A 253 7.87 -17.25 1.85
N ALA A 254 6.85 -16.90 1.07
CA ALA A 254 6.96 -15.86 0.04
C ALA A 254 7.24 -14.46 0.62
N SER A 255 6.78 -14.22 1.85
CA SER A 255 7.05 -13.02 2.65
C SER A 255 8.37 -13.08 3.42
N GLY A 256 9.25 -14.05 3.13
CA GLY A 256 10.60 -14.19 3.69
C GLY A 256 10.66 -14.77 5.11
N GLN A 257 9.52 -15.21 5.65
CA GLN A 257 9.38 -15.79 6.98
C GLN A 257 9.42 -17.32 6.89
N GLU A 258 10.55 -17.85 6.43
CA GLU A 258 10.72 -19.29 6.21
C GLU A 258 10.67 -20.09 7.52
N THR A 259 11.20 -19.53 8.61
CA THR A 259 11.16 -20.16 9.94
C THR A 259 9.71 -20.36 10.37
N LEU A 260 8.90 -19.30 10.33
CA LEU A 260 7.48 -19.37 10.67
C LEU A 260 6.70 -20.29 9.72
N ALA A 261 7.03 -20.27 8.42
CA ALA A 261 6.41 -21.18 7.45
C ALA A 261 6.65 -22.65 7.80
N LEU A 262 7.89 -23.01 8.16
CA LEU A 262 8.25 -24.35 8.61
C LEU A 262 7.54 -24.72 9.93
N GLU A 263 7.49 -23.81 10.90
CA GLU A 263 6.77 -24.06 12.16
C GLU A 263 5.27 -24.33 11.94
N ILE A 264 4.64 -23.64 10.98
CA ILE A 264 3.25 -23.91 10.59
C ILE A 264 3.15 -25.31 9.98
N LEU A 265 4.01 -25.62 9.00
CA LEU A 265 4.00 -26.90 8.27
C LEU A 265 4.30 -28.11 9.18
N GLU A 266 5.14 -27.95 10.20
CA GLU A 266 5.46 -29.01 11.18
C GLU A 266 4.29 -29.34 12.10
N LYS A 267 3.47 -28.33 12.45
CA LYS A 267 2.30 -28.50 13.33
C LYS A 267 1.05 -29.01 12.60
N PHE A 268 1.15 -29.34 11.31
CA PHE A 268 0.02 -29.84 10.53
C PHE A 268 -0.46 -31.21 11.02
N PRO A 269 -1.79 -31.44 11.18
CA PRO A 269 -2.32 -32.74 11.59
C PRO A 269 -2.36 -33.72 10.40
N VAL A 270 -1.19 -34.19 9.95
CA VAL A 270 -0.99 -34.96 8.70
C VAL A 270 -1.83 -36.25 8.63
N ASP A 271 -2.13 -36.85 9.78
CA ASP A 271 -2.91 -38.09 9.89
C ASP A 271 -4.40 -37.91 9.58
N LEU A 272 -4.92 -36.69 9.71
CA LEU A 272 -6.34 -36.37 9.51
C LEU A 272 -6.66 -35.89 8.08
N LEU A 273 -5.66 -35.87 7.19
CA LEU A 273 -5.76 -35.26 5.86
C LEU A 273 -5.81 -36.28 4.72
N GLY A 274 -6.44 -35.87 3.63
CA GLY A 274 -6.39 -36.57 2.36
C GLY A 274 -4.97 -36.64 1.79
N ARG A 275 -4.70 -37.67 0.97
CA ARG A 275 -3.36 -37.90 0.36
C ARG A 275 -2.85 -36.69 -0.43
N VAL A 276 -3.73 -35.97 -1.12
CA VAL A 276 -3.35 -34.80 -1.94
C VAL A 276 -2.81 -33.67 -1.08
N THR A 277 -3.55 -33.27 -0.04
CA THR A 277 -3.13 -32.20 0.88
C THR A 277 -1.83 -32.56 1.60
N ARG A 278 -1.65 -33.83 1.98
CA ARG A 278 -0.40 -34.33 2.55
C ARG A 278 0.80 -34.12 1.61
N LEU A 279 0.66 -34.53 0.34
CA LEU A 279 1.71 -34.31 -0.67
C LEU A 279 2.00 -32.83 -0.86
N GLN A 280 0.99 -31.96 -0.83
CA GLN A 280 1.22 -30.51 -0.96
C GLN A 280 1.96 -29.91 0.24
N VAL A 281 1.74 -30.43 1.45
CA VAL A 281 2.51 -30.04 2.65
C VAL A 281 3.95 -30.52 2.52
N GLU A 282 4.16 -31.78 2.12
CA GLU A 282 5.50 -32.35 1.87
C GLU A 282 6.25 -31.55 0.80
N ASP A 283 5.61 -31.22 -0.32
CA ASP A 283 6.17 -30.40 -1.40
C ASP A 283 6.55 -28.98 -0.93
N ALA A 284 5.69 -28.35 -0.11
CA ALA A 284 5.96 -27.02 0.43
C ALA A 284 7.16 -27.03 1.39
N THR A 285 7.24 -28.03 2.27
CA THR A 285 8.39 -28.23 3.18
C THR A 285 9.66 -28.50 2.38
N GLU A 286 9.61 -29.42 1.40
CA GLU A 286 10.76 -29.79 0.58
C GLU A 286 11.24 -28.62 -0.28
N LYS A 287 10.35 -27.74 -0.74
CA LYS A 287 10.74 -26.53 -1.46
C LYS A 287 11.63 -25.60 -0.61
N ILE A 288 11.28 -25.39 0.66
CA ILE A 288 12.06 -24.55 1.58
C ILE A 288 13.41 -25.22 1.89
N LEU A 289 13.37 -26.48 2.35
CA LEU A 289 14.58 -27.21 2.74
C LEU A 289 15.52 -27.50 1.56
N GLY A 290 14.95 -27.79 0.38
CA GLY A 290 15.69 -28.00 -0.86
C GLY A 290 16.45 -26.76 -1.30
N THR A 291 15.84 -25.57 -1.17
CA THR A 291 16.49 -24.29 -1.44
C THR A 291 17.68 -24.07 -0.49
N GLN A 292 17.52 -24.35 0.81
CA GLN A 292 18.61 -24.26 1.79
C GLN A 292 19.77 -25.21 1.45
N ARG A 293 19.47 -26.46 1.08
CA ARG A 293 20.49 -27.42 0.62
C ARG A 293 21.20 -26.98 -0.64
N GLN A 294 20.47 -26.43 -1.63
CA GLN A 294 21.06 -25.91 -2.86
C GLN A 294 22.03 -24.75 -2.57
N SER A 295 21.63 -23.80 -1.72
CA SER A 295 22.49 -22.70 -1.29
C SER A 295 23.78 -23.21 -0.63
N ALA A 296 23.68 -24.17 0.30
CA ALA A 296 24.84 -24.77 0.95
C ALA A 296 25.77 -25.48 -0.05
N SER A 297 25.21 -26.22 -1.02
CA SER A 297 25.98 -26.89 -2.07
C SER A 297 26.70 -25.90 -2.98
N LEU A 298 26.06 -24.79 -3.35
CA LEU A 298 26.66 -23.77 -4.21
C LEU A 298 27.83 -23.07 -3.51
N VAL A 299 27.68 -22.76 -2.21
CA VAL A 299 28.76 -22.19 -1.40
C VAL A 299 29.93 -23.16 -1.30
N ALA A 300 29.69 -24.43 -0.97
CA ALA A 300 30.75 -25.44 -0.87
C ALA A 300 31.49 -25.63 -2.21
N GLN A 301 30.75 -25.61 -3.32
CA GLN A 301 31.34 -25.65 -4.66
C GLN A 301 32.21 -24.42 -4.93
N LEU A 302 31.70 -23.21 -4.63
CA LEU A 302 32.43 -21.97 -4.85
C LEU A 302 33.70 -21.89 -3.99
N GLU A 303 33.61 -22.31 -2.72
CA GLU A 303 34.74 -22.40 -1.80
C GLU A 303 35.84 -23.33 -2.36
N THR A 304 35.44 -24.50 -2.88
CA THR A 304 36.38 -25.44 -3.52
C THR A 304 37.04 -24.85 -4.77
N GLN A 305 36.29 -24.13 -5.60
CA GLN A 305 36.80 -23.51 -6.82
C GLN A 305 37.75 -22.35 -6.51
N ILE A 306 37.41 -21.50 -5.54
CA ILE A 306 38.27 -20.39 -5.10
C ILE A 306 39.59 -20.91 -4.53
N ALA A 307 39.57 -22.00 -3.76
CA ALA A 307 40.78 -22.60 -3.19
C ALA A 307 41.80 -23.09 -4.25
N GLN A 308 41.36 -23.33 -5.49
CA GLN A 308 42.21 -23.76 -6.60
C GLN A 308 42.84 -22.58 -7.38
N LEU A 309 42.43 -21.34 -7.10
CA LEU A 309 42.92 -20.16 -7.80
C LEU A 309 44.18 -19.58 -7.13
N ASN A 310 45.09 -19.03 -7.93
CA ASN A 310 46.27 -18.32 -7.43
C ASN A 310 45.92 -17.06 -6.61
N ARG A 311 44.73 -16.49 -6.84
CA ARG A 311 44.23 -15.26 -6.18
C ARG A 311 43.19 -15.55 -5.10
N ALA A 312 43.17 -16.77 -4.54
CA ALA A 312 42.17 -17.21 -3.55
C ALA A 312 42.02 -16.27 -2.35
N GLN A 313 43.13 -15.67 -1.89
CA GLN A 313 43.17 -14.77 -0.73
C GLN A 313 42.35 -13.48 -0.95
N GLU A 314 42.38 -12.92 -2.16
CA GLU A 314 41.64 -11.71 -2.51
C GLU A 314 40.12 -11.93 -2.50
N LEU A 315 39.68 -13.18 -2.71
CA LEU A 315 38.27 -13.56 -2.82
C LEU A 315 37.67 -14.06 -1.49
N GLN A 316 38.48 -14.26 -0.44
CA GLN A 316 37.97 -14.74 0.85
C GLN A 316 36.91 -13.83 1.48
N PRO A 317 37.05 -12.48 1.49
CA PRO A 317 36.05 -11.61 2.08
C PRO A 317 34.68 -11.74 1.39
N ILE A 318 34.66 -11.74 0.05
CA ILE A 318 33.42 -11.85 -0.71
C ILE A 318 32.81 -13.25 -0.64
N LEU A 319 33.64 -14.30 -0.54
CA LEU A 319 33.14 -15.66 -0.28
C LEU A 319 32.46 -15.77 1.08
N ALA A 320 33.03 -15.16 2.13
CA ALA A 320 32.44 -15.14 3.46
C ALA A 320 31.10 -14.38 3.46
N GLU A 321 31.02 -13.26 2.73
CA GLU A 321 29.77 -12.51 2.53
C GLU A 321 28.71 -13.34 1.81
N ILE A 322 29.06 -13.97 0.67
CA ILE A 322 28.15 -14.85 -0.08
C ILE A 322 27.67 -16.00 0.83
N LYS A 323 28.56 -16.61 1.60
CA LYS A 323 28.22 -17.70 2.53
C LYS A 323 27.22 -17.26 3.60
N ALA A 324 27.36 -16.04 4.12
CA ALA A 324 26.44 -15.50 5.13
C ALA A 324 25.11 -15.01 4.51
N GLY A 325 25.14 -14.50 3.28
CA GLY A 325 24.00 -13.86 2.64
C GLY A 325 23.19 -14.74 1.68
N LEU A 326 23.72 -15.88 1.24
CA LEU A 326 23.04 -16.74 0.27
C LEU A 326 21.85 -17.44 0.91
N SER A 327 20.67 -17.07 0.46
CA SER A 327 19.37 -17.53 0.94
C SER A 327 18.42 -17.66 -0.24
N SER A 328 17.18 -18.10 -0.01
CA SER A 328 16.14 -18.12 -1.04
C SER A 328 15.94 -16.76 -1.74
N SER A 329 16.14 -15.66 -1.00
CA SER A 329 15.94 -14.30 -1.50
C SER A 329 17.09 -13.79 -2.38
N THR A 330 18.30 -14.34 -2.21
CA THR A 330 19.50 -13.92 -2.95
C THR A 330 19.96 -14.96 -3.96
N LEU A 331 19.38 -16.17 -3.96
CA LEU A 331 19.74 -17.27 -4.86
C LEU A 331 19.67 -16.87 -6.34
N ALA A 332 18.71 -16.03 -6.72
CA ALA A 332 18.56 -15.52 -8.08
C ALA A 332 19.82 -14.77 -8.58
N ARG A 333 20.59 -14.14 -7.68
CA ARG A 333 21.87 -13.48 -8.01
C ARG A 333 22.90 -14.49 -8.57
N MET A 334 22.79 -15.77 -8.19
CA MET A 334 23.72 -16.83 -8.59
C MET A 334 23.29 -17.57 -9.88
N SER A 335 22.27 -17.10 -10.60
CA SER A 335 21.66 -17.83 -11.72
C SER A 335 22.66 -18.28 -12.81
N ASP A 336 23.60 -17.41 -13.20
CA ASP A 336 24.60 -17.76 -14.22
C ASP A 336 25.60 -18.81 -13.70
N TYR A 337 25.98 -18.73 -12.43
CA TYR A 337 26.85 -19.70 -11.77
C TYR A 337 26.15 -21.05 -11.56
N ILE A 338 24.86 -21.06 -11.25
CA ILE A 338 24.05 -22.30 -11.18
C ILE A 338 24.08 -23.02 -12.53
N ARG A 339 23.96 -22.27 -13.63
CA ARG A 339 23.94 -22.84 -14.99
C ARG A 339 25.30 -23.32 -15.48
N LEU A 340 26.37 -22.56 -15.21
CA LEU A 340 27.68 -22.75 -15.86
C LEU A 340 28.81 -23.12 -14.89
N GLY A 341 28.58 -23.05 -13.57
CA GLY A 341 29.62 -23.22 -12.55
C GLY A 341 30.21 -24.63 -12.46
N THR A 342 29.53 -25.65 -12.99
CA THR A 342 30.06 -27.02 -13.08
C THR A 342 30.56 -27.38 -14.48
N SER A 343 30.37 -26.50 -15.47
CA SER A 343 30.75 -26.76 -16.85
C SER A 343 32.26 -26.76 -17.03
N GLU A 344 32.83 -27.88 -17.45
CA GLU A 344 34.26 -28.00 -17.78
C GLU A 344 34.64 -27.18 -19.03
N ALA A 345 33.66 -26.82 -19.86
CA ALA A 345 33.87 -25.95 -21.02
C ALA A 345 34.15 -24.48 -20.62
N VAL A 346 33.85 -24.09 -19.37
CA VAL A 346 34.11 -22.74 -18.86
C VAL A 346 35.35 -22.78 -17.97
N PRO A 347 36.39 -21.97 -18.25
CA PRO A 347 37.59 -21.88 -17.41
C PRO A 347 37.25 -21.63 -15.94
N LEU A 348 38.05 -22.15 -15.02
CA LEU A 348 37.80 -22.04 -13.58
C LEU A 348 37.65 -20.59 -13.11
N GLU A 349 38.54 -19.70 -13.56
CA GLU A 349 38.48 -18.26 -13.26
C GLU A 349 37.15 -17.65 -13.71
N ASN A 350 36.69 -17.99 -14.91
CA ASN A 350 35.42 -17.50 -15.47
C ASN A 350 34.22 -17.99 -14.66
N ARG A 351 34.26 -19.23 -14.16
CA ARG A 351 33.18 -19.78 -13.31
C ARG A 351 33.08 -19.02 -11.99
N VAL A 352 34.20 -18.74 -11.35
CA VAL A 352 34.25 -17.94 -10.11
C VAL A 352 33.82 -16.49 -10.38
N ALA A 353 34.21 -15.91 -11.51
CA ALA A 353 33.76 -14.59 -11.94
C ALA A 353 32.24 -14.51 -12.08
N LEU A 354 31.59 -15.51 -12.70
CA LEU A 354 30.12 -15.56 -12.81
C LEU A 354 29.42 -15.54 -11.45
N ALA A 355 29.98 -16.23 -10.44
CA ALA A 355 29.43 -16.25 -9.09
C ALA A 355 29.51 -14.87 -8.43
N VAL A 356 30.72 -14.28 -8.40
CA VAL A 356 30.96 -13.01 -7.71
C VAL A 356 30.30 -11.84 -8.47
N ALA A 357 30.37 -11.81 -9.80
CA ALA A 357 29.69 -10.78 -10.58
C ALA A 357 28.17 -10.90 -10.48
N GLY A 358 27.61 -12.12 -10.47
CA GLY A 358 26.19 -12.32 -10.22
C GLY A 358 25.75 -11.80 -8.85
N TRP A 359 26.57 -12.01 -7.82
CA TRP A 359 26.33 -11.48 -6.48
C TRP A 359 26.29 -9.94 -6.43
N LEU A 360 27.21 -9.28 -7.15
CA LEU A 360 27.39 -7.82 -7.14
C LEU A 360 26.48 -7.06 -8.13
N LEU A 361 26.17 -7.65 -9.29
CA LEU A 361 25.46 -7.01 -10.40
C LEU A 361 24.09 -7.64 -10.72
N GLY A 362 23.73 -8.69 -9.97
CA GLY A 362 22.46 -9.38 -10.07
C GLY A 362 22.44 -10.45 -11.16
N SER A 363 21.28 -11.07 -11.34
CA SER A 363 21.06 -12.12 -12.34
C SER A 363 21.37 -11.64 -13.76
N GLY A 364 22.01 -12.48 -14.57
CA GLY A 364 22.29 -12.16 -15.97
C GLY A 364 23.36 -11.08 -16.14
N SER A 365 24.30 -10.97 -15.21
CA SER A 365 25.48 -10.10 -15.40
C SER A 365 26.33 -10.59 -16.55
N GLY A 366 26.51 -11.92 -16.68
CA GLY A 366 27.29 -12.54 -17.75
C GLY A 366 28.78 -12.23 -17.72
N GLU A 367 29.26 -11.48 -16.72
CA GLU A 367 30.65 -11.10 -16.58
C GLU A 367 31.49 -12.32 -16.17
N GLN A 368 32.51 -12.61 -16.97
CA GLN A 368 33.37 -13.79 -16.84
C GLN A 368 34.84 -13.42 -16.57
N ASN A 369 35.17 -12.14 -16.58
CA ASN A 369 36.51 -11.66 -16.33
C ASN A 369 36.74 -11.51 -14.81
N LEU A 370 37.58 -12.38 -14.26
CA LEU A 370 37.89 -12.39 -12.83
C LEU A 370 38.56 -11.09 -12.37
N THR A 371 39.39 -10.46 -13.21
CA THR A 371 40.06 -9.19 -12.87
C THR A 371 39.06 -8.05 -12.74
N VAL A 372 38.13 -7.93 -13.70
CA VAL A 372 37.02 -6.96 -13.63
C VAL A 372 36.17 -7.23 -12.39
N THR A 373 35.87 -8.51 -12.12
CA THR A 373 35.05 -8.91 -10.98
C THR A 373 35.68 -8.57 -9.62
N ILE A 374 37.00 -8.74 -9.48
CA ILE A 374 37.74 -8.30 -8.29
C ILE A 374 37.72 -6.77 -8.18
N SER A 375 37.86 -6.04 -9.29
CA SER A 375 37.68 -4.58 -9.30
C SER A 375 36.28 -4.17 -8.86
N LEU A 376 35.23 -4.93 -9.23
CA LEU A 376 33.84 -4.64 -8.84
C LEU A 376 33.61 -4.76 -7.34
N VAL A 377 34.29 -5.70 -6.64
CA VAL A 377 34.22 -5.79 -5.17
C VAL A 377 34.69 -4.48 -4.54
N LYS A 378 35.84 -3.96 -4.98
CA LYS A 378 36.37 -2.68 -4.48
C LYS A 378 35.46 -1.49 -4.82
N VAL A 379 34.91 -1.47 -6.03
CA VAL A 379 33.94 -0.45 -6.44
C VAL A 379 32.69 -0.49 -5.54
N ARG A 380 32.17 -1.68 -5.25
CA ARG A 380 31.02 -1.86 -4.34
C ARG A 380 31.28 -1.26 -2.97
N ASP A 381 32.43 -1.56 -2.38
CA ASP A 381 32.79 -1.04 -1.06
C ASP A 381 32.89 0.50 -1.06
N LEU A 382 33.52 1.07 -2.09
CA LEU A 382 33.63 2.52 -2.27
C LEU A 382 32.26 3.20 -2.50
N VAL A 383 31.37 2.56 -3.27
CA VAL A 383 30.00 3.06 -3.49
C VAL A 383 29.23 3.06 -2.17
N ALA A 384 29.26 1.95 -1.42
CA ALA A 384 28.59 1.86 -0.12
C ALA A 384 29.12 2.93 0.85
N GLU A 385 30.44 3.13 0.91
CA GLU A 385 31.07 4.17 1.71
C GLU A 385 30.66 5.59 1.26
N TYR A 386 30.60 5.86 -0.04
CA TYR A 386 30.17 7.15 -0.58
C TYR A 386 28.73 7.48 -0.13
N LEU A 387 27.84 6.48 -0.19
CA LEU A 387 26.44 6.63 0.22
C LEU A 387 26.29 6.85 1.73
N ALA A 388 27.15 6.23 2.54
CA ALA A 388 27.15 6.35 3.99
C ALA A 388 27.82 7.65 4.50
N SER A 389 28.78 8.20 3.74
CA SER A 389 29.63 9.28 4.21
C SER A 389 28.92 10.64 4.25
N SER A 390 28.88 11.27 5.42
CA SER A 390 28.45 12.65 5.61
C SER A 390 29.53 13.66 5.20
N ASP A 391 30.82 13.27 5.18
CA ASP A 391 31.95 14.14 4.87
C ASP A 391 32.12 14.39 3.35
N PRO A 392 31.94 15.64 2.86
CA PRO A 392 32.17 15.97 1.45
C PRO A 392 33.60 15.70 0.97
N ALA A 393 34.62 15.87 1.83
CA ALA A 393 36.01 15.66 1.45
C ALA A 393 36.29 14.18 1.19
N ARG A 394 35.80 13.29 2.06
CA ARG A 394 35.89 11.83 1.82
C ARG A 394 35.16 11.42 0.55
N ARG A 395 33.97 11.95 0.27
CA ARG A 395 33.23 11.66 -0.97
C ARG A 395 34.04 12.03 -2.22
N GLN A 396 34.71 13.18 -2.22
CA GLN A 396 35.60 13.57 -3.33
C GLN A 396 36.83 12.66 -3.46
N ALA A 397 37.42 12.22 -2.35
CA ALA A 397 38.52 11.26 -2.37
C ALA A 397 38.09 9.91 -2.97
N ILE A 398 36.90 9.41 -2.61
CA ILE A 398 36.33 8.17 -3.17
C ILE A 398 36.18 8.28 -4.69
N LEU A 399 35.64 9.39 -5.20
CA LEU A 399 35.51 9.61 -6.65
C LEU A 399 36.87 9.57 -7.36
N ALA A 400 37.91 10.13 -6.76
CA ALA A 400 39.27 10.08 -7.31
C ALA A 400 39.85 8.65 -7.30
N GLU A 401 39.58 7.86 -6.26
CA GLU A 401 39.97 6.45 -6.18
C GLU A 401 39.27 5.61 -7.26
N MET A 402 37.98 5.84 -7.49
CA MET A 402 37.17 5.10 -8.47
C MET A 402 37.62 5.32 -9.91
N ARG A 403 38.13 6.51 -10.28
CA ARG A 403 38.59 6.83 -11.65
C ARG A 403 39.63 5.86 -12.20
N ASN A 404 40.38 5.17 -11.32
CA ASN A 404 41.43 4.23 -11.71
C ASN A 404 40.99 2.76 -11.71
N LEU A 405 39.70 2.48 -11.48
CA LEU A 405 39.15 1.13 -11.40
C LEU A 405 38.34 0.80 -12.66
N GLU A 406 38.66 -0.32 -13.31
CA GLU A 406 37.97 -0.78 -14.53
C GLU A 406 36.46 -0.99 -14.29
N GLY A 407 36.07 -1.40 -13.08
CA GLY A 407 34.67 -1.61 -12.69
C GLY A 407 33.88 -0.33 -12.39
N ALA A 408 34.48 0.86 -12.40
CA ALA A 408 33.84 2.13 -12.02
C ALA A 408 33.08 2.79 -13.19
N GLN A 409 32.34 1.98 -13.95
CA GLN A 409 31.48 2.46 -15.04
C GLN A 409 30.06 2.73 -14.52
N ALA A 410 29.40 3.76 -15.04
CA ALA A 410 28.04 4.13 -14.64
C ALA A 410 27.06 2.94 -14.77
N GLU A 411 27.19 2.13 -15.82
CA GLU A 411 26.39 0.92 -16.05
C GLU A 411 26.53 -0.13 -14.93
N TYR A 412 27.77 -0.40 -14.49
CA TYR A 412 28.00 -1.34 -13.39
C TYR A 412 27.49 -0.81 -12.05
N ILE A 413 27.69 0.48 -11.79
CA ILE A 413 27.20 1.11 -10.55
C ILE A 413 25.67 1.12 -10.53
N ASP A 414 25.00 1.50 -11.62
CA ASP A 414 23.53 1.51 -11.71
C ASP A 414 22.92 0.12 -11.47
N ARG A 415 23.57 -0.95 -11.98
CA ARG A 415 23.16 -2.33 -11.70
C ARG A 415 23.44 -2.79 -10.27
N MET A 416 24.50 -2.26 -9.65
CA MET A 416 24.94 -2.64 -8.31
C MET A 416 24.12 -1.98 -7.22
N LEU A 417 23.73 -0.71 -7.41
CA LEU A 417 23.03 0.11 -6.42
C LEU A 417 21.82 -0.59 -5.76
N PRO A 418 20.88 -1.24 -6.50
CA PRO A 418 19.73 -1.92 -5.91
C PRO A 418 20.10 -3.10 -5.01
N LEU A 419 21.27 -3.68 -5.20
CA LEU A 419 21.69 -4.94 -4.58
C LEU A 419 22.48 -4.74 -3.29
N LEU A 420 22.87 -3.49 -3.01
CA LEU A 420 23.56 -3.10 -1.78
C LEU A 420 22.66 -3.33 -0.56
N SER A 421 23.27 -3.68 0.57
CA SER A 421 22.63 -3.50 1.87
C SER A 421 22.39 -2.00 2.13
N PRO A 422 21.44 -1.64 3.01
CA PRO A 422 21.24 -0.25 3.41
C PRO A 422 22.57 0.38 3.91
N PRO A 423 22.96 1.57 3.41
CA PRO A 423 24.28 2.15 3.68
C PRO A 423 24.48 2.69 5.09
N LEU A 424 23.41 2.95 5.85
CA LEU A 424 23.49 3.50 7.20
C LEU A 424 23.04 2.47 8.24
N ASP A 425 23.79 2.38 9.33
CA ASP A 425 23.38 1.62 10.51
C ASP A 425 22.22 2.31 11.25
N TRP A 426 21.54 1.59 12.13
CA TRP A 426 20.56 2.18 13.03
C TRP A 426 21.23 3.08 14.08
N PRO A 427 20.64 4.24 14.43
CA PRO A 427 21.13 5.05 15.54
C PRO A 427 21.14 4.25 16.84
N GLU A 428 22.13 4.52 17.71
CA GLU A 428 22.20 3.91 19.04
C GLU A 428 20.92 4.23 19.84
N GLY A 429 20.38 3.23 20.54
CA GLY A 429 19.14 3.38 21.32
C GLY A 429 17.85 3.52 20.51
N SER A 430 17.90 3.50 19.17
CA SER A 430 16.70 3.60 18.34
C SER A 430 15.80 2.37 18.45
N GLN A 431 16.36 1.19 18.67
CA GLN A 431 15.58 -0.04 18.77
C GLN A 431 14.77 -0.08 20.07
N HIS A 432 13.50 -0.46 19.97
CA HIS A 432 12.63 -0.66 21.12
C HIS A 432 13.11 -1.84 21.99
N GLU A 433 13.09 -1.67 23.31
CA GLU A 433 13.66 -2.63 24.27
C GLU A 433 13.06 -4.05 24.16
N SER A 434 11.75 -4.14 23.96
CA SER A 434 11.01 -5.41 24.00
C SER A 434 10.34 -5.83 22.68
N ILE A 435 10.40 -5.00 21.63
CA ILE A 435 9.66 -5.24 20.38
C ILE A 435 10.66 -5.38 19.23
N PRO A 436 10.93 -6.61 18.74
CA PRO A 436 11.85 -6.83 17.65
C PRO A 436 11.48 -6.06 16.39
N GLY A 437 12.49 -5.46 15.73
CA GLY A 437 12.34 -4.72 14.48
C GLY A 437 11.61 -3.38 14.60
N LEU A 438 11.19 -2.97 15.79
CA LEU A 438 10.62 -1.64 16.02
C LEU A 438 11.76 -0.66 16.35
N HIS A 439 11.88 0.41 15.57
CA HIS A 439 12.83 1.48 15.83
C HIS A 439 12.13 2.84 15.89
N TRP A 440 12.66 3.72 16.73
CA TRP A 440 12.34 5.15 16.76
C TRP A 440 13.56 5.95 16.37
N VAL A 441 13.43 6.79 15.33
CA VAL A 441 14.49 7.67 14.84
C VAL A 441 14.08 9.11 15.08
N GLY A 442 14.98 9.90 15.68
CA GLY A 442 14.79 11.32 15.96
C GLY A 442 13.98 11.59 17.23
N ASP A 443 14.64 12.08 18.27
CA ASP A 443 14.04 12.42 19.57
C ASP A 443 14.00 13.94 19.84
N GLU A 444 14.77 14.73 19.08
CA GLU A 444 14.84 16.18 19.25
C GLU A 444 13.54 16.90 18.90
N SER A 445 13.26 17.98 19.64
CA SER A 445 12.24 18.96 19.28
C SER A 445 12.61 19.66 17.97
N GLU A 446 11.63 19.84 17.09
CA GLU A 446 11.86 20.48 15.80
C GLU A 446 12.35 21.94 15.94
N GLN A 447 13.33 22.31 15.12
CA GLN A 447 13.81 23.69 14.94
C GLN A 447 13.19 24.26 13.66
N LEU A 448 12.25 25.21 13.80
CA LEU A 448 11.43 25.72 12.68
C LEU A 448 12.22 26.56 11.67
N ASP A 449 13.35 27.12 12.09
CA ASP A 449 14.28 27.93 11.29
C ASP A 449 15.31 27.08 10.52
N GLN A 450 15.34 25.76 10.76
CA GLN A 450 16.23 24.82 10.09
C GLN A 450 15.44 23.83 9.21
N PRO A 451 16.10 23.19 8.22
CA PRO A 451 15.48 22.11 7.46
C PRO A 451 14.96 20.99 8.38
N PRO A 452 13.80 20.38 8.08
CA PRO A 452 13.31 19.21 8.79
C PRO A 452 14.34 18.08 8.88
N VAL A 453 14.46 17.50 10.06
CA VAL A 453 15.25 16.28 10.30
C VAL A 453 14.33 15.06 10.38
N PRO A 454 14.82 13.84 10.06
CA PRO A 454 14.02 12.63 10.10
C PRO A 454 13.49 12.33 11.52
N ARG A 455 12.17 12.14 11.64
CA ARG A 455 11.50 11.78 12.91
C ARG A 455 10.39 10.78 12.64
N TYR A 456 10.56 9.52 13.02
CA TYR A 456 9.62 8.46 12.66
C TYR A 456 9.75 7.21 13.53
N ALA A 457 8.65 6.45 13.62
CA ALA A 457 8.67 5.06 14.02
C ALA A 457 8.76 4.17 12.77
N ILE A 458 9.45 3.04 12.87
CA ILE A 458 9.49 2.03 11.80
C ILE A 458 9.36 0.63 12.39
N GLN A 459 8.53 -0.21 11.78
CA GLN A 459 8.44 -1.63 12.08
C GLN A 459 8.97 -2.44 10.89
N LEU A 460 10.04 -3.19 11.13
CA LEU A 460 10.55 -4.20 10.21
C LEU A 460 9.74 -5.50 10.35
N PRO A 461 9.54 -6.25 9.25
CA PRO A 461 8.84 -7.52 9.31
C PRO A 461 9.67 -8.58 10.06
N PRO A 462 9.04 -9.67 10.54
CA PRO A 462 9.75 -10.82 11.10
C PRO A 462 10.74 -11.40 10.07
N ASP A 463 11.86 -11.95 10.56
CA ASP A 463 12.95 -12.49 9.74
C ASP A 463 13.48 -11.48 8.69
N TYR A 464 13.52 -10.19 9.05
CA TYR A 464 14.06 -9.15 8.18
C TYR A 464 15.52 -9.46 7.77
N ASN A 465 15.79 -9.41 6.47
CA ASN A 465 17.08 -9.64 5.86
C ASN A 465 17.45 -8.43 4.99
N PRO A 466 18.54 -7.69 5.28
CA PRO A 466 18.91 -6.48 4.53
C PRO A 466 19.26 -6.72 3.05
N LEU A 467 19.46 -7.97 2.61
CA LEU A 467 19.71 -8.33 1.21
C LEU A 467 18.43 -8.61 0.40
N ARG A 468 17.26 -8.59 1.04
CA ARG A 468 15.95 -8.73 0.42
C ARG A 468 15.28 -7.36 0.35
N GLU A 469 14.59 -7.06 -0.74
CA GLU A 469 13.78 -5.85 -0.86
C GLU A 469 12.37 -6.08 -0.29
N TYR A 470 11.86 -5.10 0.45
CA TYR A 470 10.56 -5.16 1.12
C TYR A 470 9.64 -4.04 0.62
N PRO A 471 8.37 -4.32 0.30
CA PRO A 471 7.40 -3.26 0.07
C PRO A 471 7.19 -2.45 1.35
N CYS A 472 6.87 -1.17 1.20
CA CYS A 472 6.79 -0.22 2.30
C CYS A 472 5.45 0.52 2.33
N ILE A 473 4.88 0.68 3.51
CA ILE A 473 3.77 1.60 3.77
C ILE A 473 4.32 2.80 4.54
N LEU A 474 4.25 3.98 3.94
CA LEU A 474 4.49 5.26 4.60
C LEU A 474 3.16 5.75 5.18
N SER A 475 2.94 5.55 6.47
CA SER A 475 1.64 5.79 7.11
C SER A 475 1.60 7.10 7.90
N LEU A 476 0.63 7.95 7.58
CA LEU A 476 0.47 9.28 8.14
C LEU A 476 -0.69 9.28 9.14
N HIS A 477 -0.34 9.57 10.40
CA HIS A 477 -1.31 9.67 11.49
C HIS A 477 -2.21 10.93 11.35
N PRO A 478 -3.44 10.93 11.89
CA PRO A 478 -4.25 12.14 12.04
C PRO A 478 -3.53 13.17 12.90
N VAL A 479 -3.91 14.45 12.87
CA VAL A 479 -3.13 15.51 13.57
C VAL A 479 -2.97 15.26 15.07
N ARG A 480 -3.98 14.64 15.71
CA ARG A 480 -3.97 14.26 17.13
C ARG A 480 -3.57 12.81 17.40
N GLY A 481 -3.20 12.08 16.35
CA GLY A 481 -2.69 10.71 16.42
C GLY A 481 -1.18 10.68 16.71
N THR A 482 -0.61 9.49 16.70
CA THR A 482 0.82 9.27 16.89
C THR A 482 1.37 8.30 15.85
N PRO A 483 2.67 8.35 15.53
CA PRO A 483 3.30 7.33 14.71
C PRO A 483 3.08 5.89 15.19
N MET A 484 3.10 5.67 16.51
CA MET A 484 2.89 4.34 17.08
C MET A 484 1.48 3.79 16.78
N SER A 485 0.46 4.66 16.80
CA SER A 485 -0.90 4.23 16.44
C SER A 485 -1.02 3.74 15.00
N GLU A 486 -0.21 4.27 14.09
CA GLU A 486 -0.12 3.79 12.70
C GLU A 486 0.64 2.46 12.60
N ILE A 487 1.74 2.31 13.35
CA ILE A 487 2.44 1.02 13.47
C ILE A 487 1.50 -0.06 13.97
N ASP A 488 0.74 0.21 15.03
CA ASP A 488 -0.22 -0.73 15.62
C ASP A 488 -1.37 -1.07 14.67
N TRP A 489 -1.86 -0.10 13.89
CA TRP A 489 -2.93 -0.34 12.92
C TRP A 489 -2.45 -1.26 11.79
N TRP A 490 -1.29 -1.00 11.18
CA TRP A 490 -0.81 -1.82 10.05
C TRP A 490 -0.16 -3.15 10.48
N SER A 491 0.68 -3.10 11.51
CA SER A 491 1.47 -4.24 11.96
C SER A 491 0.79 -5.03 13.09
N GLY A 492 -0.31 -4.52 13.66
CA GLY A 492 -1.01 -5.12 14.80
C GLY A 492 -0.30 -4.80 16.11
N VAL A 493 -1.06 -4.63 17.19
CA VAL A 493 -0.52 -4.42 18.55
C VAL A 493 0.40 -5.58 18.94
N TYR A 494 1.52 -5.27 19.59
CA TYR A 494 2.44 -6.27 20.07
C TYR A 494 1.78 -7.16 21.14
N SER A 495 1.87 -8.47 20.97
CA SER A 495 1.41 -9.43 21.96
C SER A 495 2.59 -10.00 22.74
N GLU A 496 2.64 -9.73 24.04
CA GLU A 496 3.64 -10.29 24.94
C GLU A 496 3.49 -11.81 25.11
N GLU A 497 2.29 -12.37 24.95
CA GLU A 497 2.07 -13.82 25.11
C GLU A 497 2.82 -14.64 24.05
N ILE A 498 2.82 -14.15 22.81
CA ILE A 498 3.43 -14.83 21.65
C ILE A 498 4.70 -14.11 21.16
N GLN A 499 5.11 -13.05 21.85
CA GLN A 499 6.29 -12.23 21.54
C GLN A 499 6.35 -11.77 20.07
N ALA A 500 5.20 -11.37 19.52
CA ALA A 500 5.08 -11.04 18.11
C ALA A 500 3.96 -10.03 17.82
N ARG A 501 4.09 -9.35 16.67
CA ARG A 501 3.03 -8.55 16.04
C ARG A 501 2.34 -9.38 14.95
N LEU A 502 1.02 -9.56 15.06
CA LEU A 502 0.22 -10.41 14.16
C LEU A 502 -0.61 -9.65 13.11
N GLY A 503 -0.39 -8.34 12.94
CA GLY A 503 -1.10 -7.57 11.93
C GLY A 503 -0.64 -7.86 10.51
N HIS A 504 -1.34 -7.27 9.55
CA HIS A 504 -1.20 -7.65 8.15
C HIS A 504 0.12 -7.20 7.53
N ALA A 505 0.72 -6.10 7.97
CA ALA A 505 2.05 -5.71 7.49
C ALA A 505 3.10 -6.78 7.85
N SER A 506 3.11 -7.24 9.10
CA SER A 506 3.95 -8.37 9.54
C SER A 506 3.62 -9.64 8.76
N ARG A 507 2.34 -9.94 8.51
CA ARG A 507 1.89 -11.11 7.74
C ARG A 507 2.39 -11.13 6.30
N TYR A 508 2.35 -9.99 5.63
CA TYR A 508 2.71 -9.87 4.22
C TYR A 508 4.18 -9.49 3.99
N GLY A 509 4.95 -9.24 5.05
CA GLY A 509 6.36 -8.85 4.95
C GLY A 509 6.52 -7.42 4.43
N PHE A 510 5.69 -6.49 4.91
CA PHE A 510 5.82 -5.07 4.63
C PHE A 510 6.63 -4.39 5.75
N ILE A 511 7.42 -3.39 5.37
CA ILE A 511 7.95 -2.40 6.29
C ILE A 511 6.88 -1.31 6.48
N VAL A 512 6.67 -0.87 7.71
CA VAL A 512 5.78 0.28 7.98
C VAL A 512 6.63 1.41 8.55
N VAL A 513 6.66 2.54 7.85
CA VAL A 513 7.31 3.78 8.29
C VAL A 513 6.21 4.77 8.66
N ALA A 514 6.21 5.26 9.90
CA ALA A 514 5.25 6.22 10.41
C ALA A 514 5.97 7.51 10.83
N PRO A 515 6.00 8.56 9.98
CA PRO A 515 6.61 9.84 10.32
C PRO A 515 5.83 10.60 11.39
N LEU A 516 6.55 11.30 12.26
CA LEU A 516 6.01 12.40 13.07
C LEU A 516 6.06 13.68 12.23
N TRP A 517 5.01 13.88 11.43
CA TRP A 517 4.95 14.97 10.45
C TRP A 517 4.29 16.25 11.01
N THR A 518 3.62 16.15 12.16
CA THR A 518 2.94 17.28 12.80
C THR A 518 3.76 17.95 13.89
N ARG A 519 3.34 19.17 14.26
CA ARG A 519 3.81 19.90 15.43
C ARG A 519 2.76 19.89 16.54
N ALA A 520 3.19 20.02 17.80
CA ALA A 520 2.32 19.86 18.97
C ALA A 520 1.11 20.81 19.02
N SER A 521 1.22 22.02 18.45
CA SER A 521 0.15 23.02 18.42
C SER A 521 -0.71 22.99 17.16
N GLN A 522 -0.50 22.02 16.27
CA GLN A 522 -1.19 21.93 15.00
C GLN A 522 -2.65 21.51 15.21
N GLY A 523 -3.58 22.22 14.56
CA GLY A 523 -5.01 21.93 14.64
C GLY A 523 -5.53 21.07 13.49
N GLU A 524 -4.94 21.22 12.31
CA GLU A 524 -5.36 20.62 11.04
C GLU A 524 -4.16 20.45 10.10
N TYR A 525 -4.34 19.77 8.96
CA TYR A 525 -3.29 19.70 7.93
C TYR A 525 -3.13 21.07 7.24
N GLU A 526 -1.93 21.64 7.25
CA GLU A 526 -1.69 23.02 6.79
C GLU A 526 -1.35 23.09 5.28
N TYR A 527 -1.03 21.96 4.64
CA TYR A 527 -0.66 21.78 3.23
C TYR A 527 0.69 22.42 2.84
N THR A 528 1.56 22.67 3.81
CA THR A 528 2.83 23.37 3.59
C THR A 528 3.90 22.46 2.97
N SER A 529 4.82 23.04 2.18
CA SER A 529 5.99 22.30 1.67
C SER A 529 6.83 21.69 2.79
N ARG A 530 6.83 22.31 3.99
CA ARG A 530 7.56 21.81 5.15
C ARG A 530 6.95 20.52 5.71
N GLU A 531 5.63 20.38 5.73
CA GLU A 531 4.97 19.12 6.13
C GLU A 531 5.30 18.00 5.14
N HIS A 532 5.34 18.31 3.83
CA HIS A 532 5.79 17.38 2.79
C HIS A 532 7.23 16.95 3.04
N GLU A 533 8.11 17.91 3.28
CA GLU A 533 9.52 17.65 3.54
C GLU A 533 9.72 16.74 4.76
N ARG A 534 9.03 16.98 5.89
CA ARG A 534 9.08 16.10 7.09
C ARG A 534 8.76 14.63 6.76
N VAL A 535 7.77 14.41 5.91
CA VAL A 535 7.38 13.07 5.45
C VAL A 535 8.46 12.46 4.55
N LEU A 536 8.92 13.21 3.55
CA LEU A 536 9.88 12.72 2.56
C LEU A 536 11.29 12.50 3.13
N VAL A 537 11.77 13.35 4.04
CA VAL A 537 13.07 13.13 4.69
C VAL A 537 13.06 11.89 5.58
N SER A 538 11.93 11.61 6.24
CA SER A 538 11.74 10.40 7.06
C SER A 538 11.75 9.14 6.19
N LEU A 539 11.02 9.13 5.06
CA LEU A 539 11.07 8.03 4.10
C LEU A 539 12.50 7.80 3.58
N ARG A 540 13.18 8.87 3.14
CA ARG A 540 14.54 8.77 2.60
C ARG A 540 15.55 8.26 3.63
N ASP A 541 15.44 8.69 4.89
CA ASP A 541 16.28 8.15 5.96
C ASP A 541 15.99 6.67 6.22
N ALA A 542 14.71 6.27 6.26
CA ALA A 542 14.33 4.86 6.38
C ALA A 542 14.90 4.00 5.23
N MET A 543 14.87 4.48 4.00
CA MET A 543 15.46 3.80 2.84
C MET A 543 16.99 3.67 2.91
N ARG A 544 17.67 4.51 3.68
CA ARG A 544 19.12 4.40 3.92
C ARG A 544 19.48 3.40 5.01
N ARG A 545 18.54 3.06 5.90
CA ARG A 545 18.75 2.16 7.06
C ARG A 545 18.06 0.82 6.92
N SER A 546 17.10 0.72 6.00
CA SER A 546 16.32 -0.48 5.76
C SER A 546 16.13 -0.74 4.26
N SER A 547 15.96 -2.01 3.90
CA SER A 547 15.90 -2.48 2.51
C SER A 547 14.49 -2.33 1.96
N ILE A 548 14.10 -1.08 1.73
CA ILE A 548 12.81 -0.72 1.14
C ILE A 548 12.90 -0.82 -0.38
N ASP A 549 11.95 -1.51 -0.99
CA ASP A 549 11.72 -1.50 -2.43
C ASP A 549 11.16 -0.14 -2.85
N ALA A 550 11.99 0.69 -3.50
CA ALA A 550 11.62 2.01 -4.01
C ALA A 550 10.49 1.99 -5.05
N ASP A 551 10.22 0.84 -5.68
CA ASP A 551 9.11 0.68 -6.62
C ASP A 551 7.81 0.21 -5.95
N ARG A 552 7.84 -0.09 -4.65
CA ARG A 552 6.70 -0.58 -3.87
C ARG A 552 6.52 0.19 -2.57
N VAL A 553 6.65 1.51 -2.65
CA VAL A 553 6.29 2.44 -1.58
C VAL A 553 4.86 2.92 -1.78
N PHE A 554 4.00 2.63 -0.80
CA PHE A 554 2.62 3.10 -0.73
C PHE A 554 2.52 4.19 0.32
N ILE A 555 1.91 5.33 -0.03
CA ILE A 555 1.60 6.37 0.95
C ILE A 555 0.16 6.19 1.44
N ALA A 556 -0.02 6.16 2.76
CA ALA A 556 -1.32 5.93 3.37
C ALA A 556 -1.54 6.90 4.53
N GLY A 557 -2.80 7.16 4.89
CA GLY A 557 -3.07 7.90 6.11
C GLY A 557 -4.53 7.93 6.53
N HIS A 558 -4.73 8.32 7.79
CA HIS A 558 -6.03 8.43 8.43
C HIS A 558 -6.41 9.89 8.69
N GLY A 559 -7.66 10.27 8.40
CA GLY A 559 -8.16 11.63 8.67
C GLY A 559 -7.31 12.71 7.99
N GLU A 560 -6.76 13.65 8.75
CA GLU A 560 -5.84 14.66 8.23
C GLU A 560 -4.57 14.04 7.63
N GLY A 561 -4.08 12.92 8.17
CA GLY A 561 -2.99 12.15 7.56
C GLY A 561 -3.40 11.54 6.22
N GLY A 562 -4.68 11.18 6.05
CA GLY A 562 -5.24 10.73 4.77
C GLY A 562 -5.35 11.86 3.74
N ALA A 563 -5.61 13.10 4.18
CA ALA A 563 -5.53 14.28 3.33
C ALA A 563 -4.08 14.60 2.94
N ALA A 564 -3.14 14.50 3.90
CA ALA A 564 -1.72 14.67 3.64
C ALA A 564 -1.17 13.62 2.66
N ALA A 565 -1.55 12.36 2.83
CA ALA A 565 -1.16 11.29 1.91
C ALA A 565 -1.64 11.57 0.48
N TRP A 566 -2.87 12.08 0.34
CA TRP A 566 -3.45 12.47 -0.93
C TRP A 566 -2.69 13.63 -1.58
N ASP A 567 -2.44 14.70 -0.83
CA ASP A 567 -1.73 15.88 -1.33
C ASP A 567 -0.30 15.54 -1.76
N ILE A 568 0.47 14.89 -0.88
CA ILE A 568 1.86 14.48 -1.13
C ILE A 568 1.96 13.54 -2.34
N ALA A 569 1.00 12.62 -2.49
CA ALA A 569 0.98 11.70 -3.61
C ALA A 569 0.91 12.42 -4.96
N TYR A 570 0.17 13.52 -5.04
CA TYR A 570 -0.02 14.27 -6.28
C TYR A 570 1.03 15.34 -6.53
N SER A 571 1.63 15.86 -5.48
CA SER A 571 2.78 16.75 -5.58
C SER A 571 4.03 16.00 -6.04
N HIS A 572 4.12 14.70 -5.74
CA HIS A 572 5.24 13.84 -6.11
C HIS A 572 4.75 12.54 -6.77
N PRO A 573 4.03 12.61 -7.91
CA PRO A 573 3.43 11.44 -8.54
C PRO A 573 4.48 10.46 -9.06
N ASP A 574 5.74 10.89 -9.11
CA ASP A 574 6.85 10.09 -9.50
C ASP A 574 7.25 9.06 -8.45
N LEU A 575 6.85 9.14 -7.17
CA LEU A 575 7.42 8.31 -6.08
C LEU A 575 6.63 7.04 -5.73
N TRP A 576 5.33 6.98 -6.03
CA TRP A 576 4.42 6.04 -5.34
C TRP A 576 4.01 4.85 -6.21
N ALA A 577 3.91 3.69 -5.58
CA ALA A 577 3.24 2.51 -6.14
C ALA A 577 1.70 2.63 -6.05
N GLY A 578 1.23 3.43 -5.09
CA GLY A 578 -0.17 3.74 -4.88
C GLY A 578 -0.40 4.59 -3.63
N MET A 579 -1.59 5.16 -3.51
CA MET A 579 -1.99 6.01 -2.40
C MET A 579 -3.32 5.54 -1.79
N ILE A 580 -3.36 5.50 -0.45
CA ILE A 580 -4.52 5.08 0.34
C ILE A 580 -4.95 6.24 1.24
N SER A 581 -6.21 6.67 1.16
CA SER A 581 -6.76 7.69 2.06
C SER A 581 -7.94 7.13 2.83
N ILE A 582 -7.85 7.09 4.17
CA ILE A 582 -8.89 6.57 5.04
C ILE A 582 -9.51 7.73 5.81
N SER A 583 -10.77 8.06 5.49
CA SER A 583 -11.51 9.20 6.04
C SER A 583 -10.81 10.55 5.85
N GLY A 584 -9.96 10.68 4.81
CA GLY A 584 -9.33 11.93 4.42
C GLY A 584 -10.27 12.84 3.64
N GLU A 585 -10.09 14.15 3.79
CA GLU A 585 -10.87 15.17 3.08
C GLU A 585 -10.01 15.95 2.09
N PRO A 586 -10.47 16.13 0.84
CA PRO A 586 -9.77 16.95 -0.12
C PRO A 586 -9.99 18.44 0.19
N ALA A 587 -8.91 19.20 0.36
CA ALA A 587 -8.94 20.67 0.36
C ALA A 587 -7.71 21.26 -0.32
N LYS A 588 -7.70 22.59 -0.48
CA LYS A 588 -6.62 23.39 -1.07
C LYS A 588 -6.08 22.76 -2.37
N THR A 589 -4.79 22.43 -2.42
CA THR A 589 -4.06 21.88 -3.58
C THR A 589 -4.70 20.64 -4.18
N ILE A 590 -5.27 19.75 -3.36
CA ILE A 590 -5.92 18.51 -3.84
C ILE A 590 -7.02 18.81 -4.86
N ALA A 591 -7.79 19.89 -4.66
CA ALA A 591 -8.87 20.28 -5.57
C ALA A 591 -8.38 20.74 -6.96
N HIS A 592 -7.08 20.99 -7.13
CA HIS A 592 -6.49 21.53 -8.35
C HIS A 592 -5.51 20.57 -9.04
N TYR A 593 -5.09 19.50 -8.36
CA TYR A 593 -4.03 18.60 -8.81
C TYR A 593 -4.53 17.33 -9.51
N HIS A 594 -5.83 17.25 -9.85
CA HIS A 594 -6.36 16.10 -10.58
C HIS A 594 -5.68 15.76 -11.91
N PRO A 595 -5.04 16.70 -12.67
CA PRO A 595 -4.26 16.31 -13.84
C PRO A 595 -3.08 15.39 -13.53
N ASN A 596 -2.60 15.37 -12.28
CA ASN A 596 -1.51 14.50 -11.83
C ASN A 596 -2.02 13.10 -11.43
N ALA A 597 -3.32 12.93 -11.19
CA ALA A 597 -3.92 11.68 -10.71
C ALA A 597 -3.72 10.44 -11.62
N PRO A 598 -3.68 10.55 -12.97
CA PRO A 598 -3.48 9.37 -13.82
C PRO A 598 -2.17 8.60 -13.58
N TYR A 599 -1.21 9.19 -12.86
CA TYR A 599 0.08 8.58 -12.56
C TYR A 599 0.11 7.81 -11.24
N VAL A 600 -0.91 7.93 -10.39
CA VAL A 600 -0.93 7.34 -9.05
C VAL A 600 -2.19 6.51 -8.84
N PRO A 601 -2.08 5.17 -8.66
CA PRO A 601 -3.21 4.34 -8.25
C PRO A 601 -3.78 4.77 -6.89
N MET A 602 -5.10 4.79 -6.73
CA MET A 602 -5.77 5.34 -5.55
C MET A 602 -6.80 4.40 -4.92
N TYR A 603 -6.81 4.36 -3.59
CA TYR A 603 -7.82 3.69 -2.78
C TYR A 603 -8.35 4.63 -1.69
N LEU A 604 -9.56 5.17 -1.89
CA LEU A 604 -10.18 6.15 -1.00
C LEU A 604 -11.28 5.48 -0.18
N VAL A 605 -11.19 5.46 1.15
CA VAL A 605 -12.15 4.79 2.05
C VAL A 605 -12.83 5.82 2.94
N MET A 606 -14.16 5.76 3.04
CA MET A 606 -14.92 6.66 3.93
C MET A 606 -16.28 6.07 4.34
N GLY A 607 -16.88 6.64 5.38
CA GLY A 607 -18.25 6.31 5.79
C GLY A 607 -19.29 7.12 5.02
N GLU A 608 -20.37 6.47 4.56
CA GLU A 608 -21.45 7.13 3.80
C GLU A 608 -22.10 8.31 4.56
N ARG A 609 -22.10 8.26 5.90
CA ARG A 609 -22.69 9.28 6.79
C ARG A 609 -21.64 10.07 7.57
N ASP A 610 -20.39 10.13 7.09
CA ASP A 610 -19.33 10.94 7.72
C ASP A 610 -19.57 12.45 7.53
N GLY A 611 -20.10 13.08 8.58
CA GLY A 611 -20.34 14.51 8.64
C GLY A 611 -21.55 15.00 7.83
N ALA A 612 -21.90 16.27 8.06
CA ALA A 612 -22.98 16.97 7.36
C ALA A 612 -22.42 18.21 6.64
N PRO A 613 -22.61 18.36 5.32
CA PRO A 613 -23.21 17.41 4.36
C PRO A 613 -22.39 16.11 4.23
N THR A 614 -23.00 15.02 3.77
CA THR A 614 -22.33 13.72 3.60
C THR A 614 -21.20 13.77 2.56
N PRO A 615 -20.24 12.81 2.55
CA PRO A 615 -19.04 12.91 1.73
C PRO A 615 -19.29 13.04 0.22
N LEU A 616 -20.25 12.31 -0.36
CA LEU A 616 -20.58 12.44 -1.80
C LEU A 616 -21.15 13.82 -2.16
N VAL A 617 -21.76 14.52 -1.21
CA VAL A 617 -22.28 15.87 -1.44
C VAL A 617 -21.15 16.90 -1.35
N ARG A 618 -20.31 16.80 -0.32
CA ARG A 618 -19.24 17.77 -0.04
C ARG A 618 -18.01 17.56 -0.93
N ASN A 619 -17.58 16.31 -1.10
CA ASN A 619 -16.33 15.94 -1.78
C ASN A 619 -16.57 15.33 -3.17
N GLY A 620 -17.80 14.98 -3.51
CA GLY A 620 -18.18 14.39 -4.80
C GLY A 620 -17.65 15.13 -6.04
N PRO A 621 -17.67 16.48 -6.10
CA PRO A 621 -17.07 17.22 -7.22
C PRO A 621 -15.59 16.90 -7.43
N VAL A 622 -14.81 16.87 -6.35
CA VAL A 622 -13.37 16.57 -6.41
C VAL A 622 -13.15 15.09 -6.72
N MET A 623 -13.94 14.20 -6.12
CA MET A 623 -13.83 12.75 -6.37
C MET A 623 -14.19 12.36 -7.81
N ASP A 624 -15.08 13.10 -8.46
CA ASP A 624 -15.48 12.86 -9.86
C ASP A 624 -14.31 13.02 -10.84
N ASP A 625 -13.33 13.85 -10.50
CA ASP A 625 -12.12 14.06 -11.31
C ASP A 625 -11.20 12.83 -11.32
N TYR A 626 -11.37 11.91 -10.35
CA TYR A 626 -10.52 10.71 -10.22
C TYR A 626 -11.15 9.44 -10.77
N VAL A 627 -12.46 9.40 -10.98
CA VAL A 627 -13.14 8.25 -11.61
C VAL A 627 -13.32 8.49 -13.11
N LYS A 628 -12.22 8.87 -13.79
CA LYS A 628 -12.17 9.07 -15.26
C LYS A 628 -11.53 7.87 -15.96
N PHE A 629 -11.63 7.83 -17.29
CA PHE A 629 -11.24 6.66 -18.11
C PHE A 629 -9.78 6.20 -17.91
N LYS A 630 -8.85 7.11 -17.64
CA LYS A 630 -7.41 6.82 -17.51
C LYS A 630 -6.96 6.58 -16.07
N SER A 631 -7.84 6.71 -15.09
CA SER A 631 -7.48 6.69 -13.68
C SER A 631 -7.63 5.28 -13.10
N ASP A 632 -6.63 4.83 -12.35
CA ASP A 632 -6.71 3.64 -11.49
C ASP A 632 -7.13 4.08 -10.09
N ALA A 633 -8.42 4.36 -9.91
CA ALA A 633 -8.94 4.88 -8.66
C ALA A 633 -10.22 4.16 -8.23
N MET A 634 -10.30 3.88 -6.93
CA MET A 634 -11.47 3.29 -6.28
C MET A 634 -11.90 4.17 -5.10
N VAL A 635 -13.18 4.52 -5.05
CA VAL A 635 -13.81 5.13 -3.87
C VAL A 635 -14.65 4.06 -3.19
N VAL A 636 -14.38 3.77 -1.93
CA VAL A 636 -15.04 2.74 -1.12
C VAL A 636 -15.83 3.42 -0.01
N MET A 637 -17.15 3.24 -0.04
CA MET A 637 -18.04 3.82 0.96
C MET A 637 -18.67 2.75 1.82
N TYR A 638 -18.38 2.80 3.11
CA TYR A 638 -19.00 1.94 4.10
C TYR A 638 -20.44 2.37 4.38
N ARG A 639 -21.38 1.44 4.21
CA ARG A 639 -22.81 1.73 4.25
C ARG A 639 -23.28 2.16 5.64
N GLY A 640 -23.90 3.33 5.69
CA GLY A 640 -24.43 3.92 6.94
C GLY A 640 -23.39 4.25 8.03
N ARG A 641 -22.09 4.11 7.76
CA ARG A 641 -21.02 4.39 8.75
C ARG A 641 -20.67 5.87 8.80
N GLY A 642 -20.22 6.34 9.96
CA GLY A 642 -19.67 7.67 10.15
C GLY A 642 -18.15 7.69 9.91
N ARG A 643 -17.46 8.70 10.45
CA ARG A 643 -16.00 8.75 10.42
C ARG A 643 -15.39 7.67 11.28
N GLU A 644 -14.58 6.80 10.68
CA GLU A 644 -13.84 5.72 11.33
C GLU A 644 -12.50 5.49 10.64
N PHE A 645 -11.69 4.58 11.17
CA PHE A 645 -10.44 4.14 10.54
C PHE A 645 -10.58 2.80 9.83
N PHE A 646 -11.79 2.22 9.77
CA PHE A 646 -12.14 1.07 8.92
C PHE A 646 -11.11 -0.07 8.88
N TYR A 647 -10.65 -0.55 10.05
CA TYR A 647 -9.71 -1.69 10.13
C TYR A 647 -10.23 -2.93 9.38
N GLU A 648 -11.55 -3.05 9.23
CA GLU A 648 -12.23 -4.09 8.43
C GLU A 648 -11.75 -4.14 6.96
N GLU A 649 -11.27 -3.02 6.42
CA GLU A 649 -10.77 -2.91 5.04
C GLU A 649 -9.36 -3.47 4.86
N ILE A 650 -8.61 -3.72 5.95
CA ILE A 650 -7.18 -4.06 5.94
C ILE A 650 -6.84 -5.19 4.95
N HIS A 651 -7.69 -6.22 4.87
CA HIS A 651 -7.48 -7.35 3.97
C HIS A 651 -7.49 -6.92 2.50
N ARG A 652 -8.49 -6.11 2.11
CA ARG A 652 -8.65 -5.58 0.75
C ARG A 652 -7.53 -4.62 0.38
N LEU A 653 -7.05 -3.82 1.34
CA LEU A 653 -5.91 -2.94 1.13
C LEU A 653 -4.64 -3.72 0.79
N PHE A 654 -4.35 -4.81 1.51
CA PHE A 654 -3.20 -5.66 1.19
C PHE A 654 -3.37 -6.43 -0.12
N ASP A 655 -4.58 -6.89 -0.44
CA ASP A 655 -4.84 -7.50 -1.75
C ASP A 655 -4.59 -6.50 -2.88
N TRP A 656 -5.04 -5.26 -2.71
CA TRP A 656 -4.79 -4.16 -3.65
C TRP A 656 -3.29 -3.82 -3.76
N MET A 657 -2.58 -3.59 -2.65
CA MET A 657 -1.14 -3.26 -2.67
C MET A 657 -0.26 -4.40 -3.23
N ARG A 658 -0.74 -5.64 -3.15
CA ARG A 658 0.00 -6.81 -3.64
C ARG A 658 -0.17 -7.07 -5.13
N LEU A 659 -1.07 -6.37 -5.81
CA LEU A 659 -1.27 -6.54 -7.24
C LEU A 659 0.03 -6.24 -8.03
N PRO A 660 0.39 -7.08 -9.01
CA PRO A 660 1.55 -6.81 -9.86
C PRO A 660 1.47 -5.48 -10.62
N ALA A 661 0.26 -4.96 -10.84
CA ALA A 661 0.04 -3.67 -11.47
C ALA A 661 0.37 -2.47 -10.56
N HIS A 662 0.34 -2.64 -9.23
CA HIS A 662 0.60 -1.58 -8.25
C HIS A 662 2.06 -1.60 -7.82
N VAL A 663 2.87 -1.21 -8.80
CA VAL A 663 4.29 -0.91 -8.68
C VAL A 663 4.51 0.44 -9.34
N ARG A 664 5.45 1.23 -8.82
CA ARG A 664 5.84 2.52 -9.36
C ARG A 664 6.16 2.37 -10.85
N LYS A 665 5.41 3.05 -11.72
CA LYS A 665 5.60 2.94 -13.18
C LYS A 665 6.93 3.54 -13.60
N GLU A 666 7.49 3.06 -14.70
CA GLU A 666 8.67 3.69 -15.33
C GLU A 666 8.41 5.19 -15.57
N ALA A 667 9.48 5.99 -15.54
CA ALA A 667 9.38 7.41 -15.83
C ALA A 667 8.78 7.61 -17.24
N PRO A 668 7.71 8.42 -17.38
CA PRO A 668 7.07 8.60 -18.66
C PRO A 668 7.97 9.39 -19.61
N THR A 669 7.92 9.07 -20.90
CA THR A 669 8.57 9.88 -21.93
C THR A 669 7.87 11.21 -22.14
N ALA A 670 6.59 11.34 -21.76
CA ALA A 670 5.83 12.59 -21.79
C ALA A 670 5.28 12.93 -20.40
N ILE A 671 5.63 14.12 -19.92
CA ILE A 671 5.12 14.72 -18.69
C ILE A 671 3.97 15.64 -19.07
N ASP A 672 2.83 15.46 -18.42
CA ASP A 672 1.66 16.34 -18.49
C ASP A 672 1.06 16.43 -17.08
N THR A 673 1.55 17.39 -16.31
CA THR A 673 1.20 17.60 -14.90
C THR A 673 0.89 19.07 -14.65
N VAL A 674 0.48 19.38 -13.42
CA VAL A 674 0.29 20.75 -12.93
C VAL A 674 1.02 20.96 -11.60
N THR A 675 1.36 22.21 -11.32
CA THR A 675 1.93 22.65 -10.03
C THR A 675 1.40 24.03 -9.64
N MET A 676 1.37 24.31 -8.34
CA MET A 676 0.97 25.61 -7.77
C MET A 676 1.66 25.96 -6.45
N ARG A 677 2.57 25.13 -5.94
CA ARG A 677 3.26 25.34 -4.65
C ARG A 677 4.76 25.23 -4.87
N GLU A 678 5.55 26.12 -4.26
CA GLU A 678 7.02 26.19 -4.44
C GLU A 678 7.75 24.85 -4.19
N GLY A 679 7.23 23.99 -3.30
CA GLY A 679 7.83 22.68 -3.02
C GLY A 679 7.57 21.61 -4.09
N ASP A 680 6.66 21.88 -5.04
CA ASP A 680 6.14 20.90 -5.99
C ASP A 680 6.81 21.11 -7.34
N ASN A 681 8.13 20.96 -7.36
CA ASN A 681 8.98 21.38 -8.47
C ASN A 681 9.62 20.21 -9.24
N PHE A 682 9.47 18.98 -8.78
CA PHE A 682 10.13 17.81 -9.38
C PHE A 682 9.13 16.82 -9.97
N PHE A 683 9.28 16.53 -11.26
CA PHE A 683 8.44 15.57 -11.99
C PHE A 683 9.33 14.65 -12.82
N TRP A 684 9.61 13.45 -12.29
CA TRP A 684 10.50 12.44 -12.87
C TRP A 684 11.87 12.99 -13.27
N TRP A 685 12.08 13.37 -14.53
CA TRP A 685 13.36 13.84 -15.06
C TRP A 685 13.39 15.36 -15.25
N LEU A 686 12.32 16.09 -14.92
CA LEU A 686 12.23 17.54 -15.00
C LEU A 686 12.11 18.16 -13.61
N GLU A 687 13.07 18.99 -13.24
CA GLU A 687 13.03 19.81 -12.02
C GLU A 687 12.91 21.28 -12.40
N LEU A 688 11.87 21.94 -11.90
CA LEU A 688 11.65 23.37 -12.08
C LEU A 688 12.55 24.15 -11.12
N GLY A 689 13.10 25.27 -11.58
CA GLY A 689 13.63 26.30 -10.70
C GLY A 689 12.51 27.00 -9.92
N PRO A 690 12.78 28.19 -9.34
CA PRO A 690 11.77 28.94 -8.60
C PRO A 690 10.50 29.13 -9.43
N ILE A 691 9.36 28.76 -8.84
CA ILE A 691 8.07 28.88 -9.51
C ILE A 691 7.76 30.37 -9.62
N LYS A 692 7.07 30.76 -10.70
CA LYS A 692 6.71 32.17 -10.89
C LYS A 692 5.81 32.65 -9.73
N PRO A 693 6.03 33.87 -9.19
CA PRO A 693 5.30 34.37 -8.02
C PRO A 693 3.78 34.46 -8.22
N ASP A 694 3.29 34.58 -9.47
CA ASP A 694 1.86 34.61 -9.80
C ASP A 694 1.22 33.21 -9.89
N VAL A 695 2.03 32.15 -9.83
CA VAL A 695 1.61 30.74 -9.82
C VAL A 695 1.75 30.14 -8.42
N ALA A 696 2.82 30.46 -7.71
CA ALA A 696 3.10 29.94 -6.38
C ALA A 696 2.10 30.49 -5.34
N ILE A 697 1.36 29.59 -4.70
CA ILE A 697 0.38 29.91 -3.65
C ILE A 697 0.90 29.40 -2.32
N ASP A 698 1.00 30.29 -1.33
CA ASP A 698 1.22 29.91 0.06
C ASP A 698 -0.09 29.31 0.63
N PRO A 699 -0.08 28.03 1.04
CA PRO A 699 -1.25 27.37 1.60
C PRO A 699 -1.79 28.02 2.88
N LEU A 700 -0.98 28.76 3.64
CA LEU A 700 -1.42 29.50 4.82
C LEU A 700 -2.15 30.80 4.47
N MET A 701 -1.90 31.33 3.26
CA MET A 701 -2.50 32.56 2.74
C MET A 701 -3.52 32.28 1.64
N TRP A 702 -4.07 31.06 1.60
CA TRP A 702 -4.95 30.56 0.55
C TRP A 702 -6.14 31.48 0.27
N ASP A 703 -6.83 31.95 1.32
CA ASP A 703 -8.02 32.82 1.20
C ASP A 703 -7.67 34.26 0.77
N GLN A 704 -6.39 34.63 0.79
CA GLN A 704 -5.88 35.93 0.36
C GLN A 704 -5.35 35.92 -1.08
N ALA A 705 -5.25 34.74 -1.70
CA ALA A 705 -4.78 34.62 -3.07
C ALA A 705 -5.80 35.23 -4.04
N GLU A 706 -5.37 36.20 -4.84
CA GLU A 706 -6.24 36.83 -5.86
C GLU A 706 -6.73 35.82 -6.91
N ARG A 707 -5.92 34.79 -7.17
CA ARG A 707 -6.22 33.74 -8.15
C ARG A 707 -5.68 32.39 -7.70
N VAL A 708 -6.59 31.43 -7.51
CA VAL A 708 -6.25 30.05 -7.20
C VAL A 708 -6.30 29.21 -8.48
N ARG A 709 -5.15 29.01 -9.13
CA ARG A 709 -5.05 28.21 -10.36
C ARG A 709 -3.69 27.53 -10.48
N ALA A 710 -3.69 26.21 -10.66
CA ALA A 710 -2.48 25.47 -10.98
C ALA A 710 -2.01 25.73 -12.42
N ALA A 711 -0.69 25.76 -12.61
CA ALA A 711 -0.06 25.97 -13.90
C ALA A 711 0.41 24.65 -14.51
N PRO A 712 0.29 24.48 -15.85
CA PRO A 712 0.70 23.27 -16.53
C PRO A 712 2.22 23.13 -16.61
N VAL A 713 2.68 21.88 -16.49
CA VAL A 713 4.05 21.43 -16.70
C VAL A 713 4.01 20.36 -17.78
N SER A 714 4.59 20.64 -18.94
CA SER A 714 4.60 19.73 -20.08
C SER A 714 5.99 19.63 -20.70
N ALA A 715 6.48 18.40 -20.81
CA ALA A 715 7.74 18.08 -21.45
C ALA A 715 7.72 16.69 -22.09
N SER A 716 8.57 16.44 -23.08
CA SER A 716 8.62 15.16 -23.80
C SER A 716 10.03 14.77 -24.23
N ILE A 717 10.31 13.48 -24.20
CA ILE A 717 11.47 12.81 -24.81
C ILE A 717 10.99 12.19 -26.14
N GLY A 718 11.62 12.59 -27.24
CA GLY A 718 11.36 12.07 -28.59
C GLY A 718 12.40 11.05 -29.04
N THR A 719 12.09 10.31 -30.11
CA THR A 719 12.85 9.15 -30.60
C THR A 719 14.28 9.43 -31.08
N ASP A 720 14.65 10.70 -31.31
CA ASP A 720 15.96 11.11 -31.83
C ASP A 720 16.87 11.68 -30.72
N ASN A 721 16.80 11.14 -29.49
CA ASN A 721 17.51 11.67 -28.31
C ASN A 721 17.22 13.16 -28.08
N GLN A 722 15.95 13.55 -28.27
CA GLN A 722 15.53 14.94 -28.17
C GLN A 722 14.61 15.15 -26.98
N ILE A 723 15.00 16.04 -26.06
CA ILE A 723 14.15 16.49 -24.96
C ILE A 723 13.55 17.85 -25.34
N ARG A 724 12.24 18.00 -25.14
CA ARG A 724 11.53 19.26 -25.36
C ARG A 724 10.73 19.63 -24.12
N VAL A 725 10.97 20.82 -23.59
CA VAL A 725 10.12 21.43 -22.56
C VAL A 725 9.15 22.37 -23.28
N ASN A 726 7.85 22.06 -23.20
CA ASN A 726 6.79 22.79 -23.90
C ASN A 726 6.22 23.89 -23.03
N GLN A 727 5.91 23.58 -21.76
CA GLN A 727 5.31 24.49 -20.80
C GLN A 727 5.89 24.24 -19.41
N ALA A 728 6.29 25.30 -18.72
CA ALA A 728 6.75 25.25 -17.34
C ALA A 728 6.56 26.64 -16.69
N PRO A 729 6.06 26.73 -15.45
CA PRO A 729 5.91 27.99 -14.72
C PRO A 729 7.21 28.42 -14.02
N ALA A 730 8.35 28.27 -14.70
CA ALA A 730 9.67 28.67 -14.20
C ALA A 730 10.50 29.25 -15.36
N GLU A 731 11.47 30.11 -15.03
CA GLU A 731 12.41 30.61 -16.04
C GLU A 731 13.60 29.67 -16.23
N GLN A 732 14.01 28.92 -15.20
CA GLN A 732 15.11 27.95 -15.27
C GLN A 732 14.60 26.57 -14.87
N PHE A 733 15.21 25.50 -15.41
CA PHE A 733 14.91 24.11 -15.02
C PHE A 733 16.14 23.22 -15.18
N SER A 734 16.16 22.12 -14.44
CA SER A 734 17.19 21.09 -14.50
C SER A 734 16.59 19.80 -15.06
N LEU A 735 17.28 19.20 -16.02
CA LEU A 735 16.94 17.91 -16.60
C LEU A 735 17.85 16.83 -16.01
N TRP A 736 17.24 15.85 -15.34
CA TRP A 736 17.92 14.70 -14.75
C TRP A 736 17.89 13.54 -15.74
N LEU A 737 19.07 13.07 -16.15
CA LEU A 737 19.22 12.17 -17.28
C LEU A 737 19.76 10.82 -16.83
N ARG A 738 19.13 9.73 -17.29
CA ARG A 738 19.63 8.36 -17.22
C ARG A 738 19.23 7.62 -18.49
N PRO A 739 19.87 6.47 -18.81
CA PRO A 739 19.35 5.61 -19.87
C PRO A 739 17.92 5.20 -19.53
N MET A 740 17.02 5.46 -20.48
CA MET A 740 15.62 5.08 -20.41
C MET A 740 15.07 4.94 -21.82
N ARG A 741 13.81 4.54 -21.93
CA ARG A 741 13.13 4.44 -23.22
C ARG A 741 13.26 5.77 -23.99
N ASP A 742 13.71 5.67 -25.24
CA ASP A 742 13.90 6.80 -26.16
C ASP A 742 14.97 7.82 -25.72
N LEU A 743 15.85 7.48 -24.76
CA LEU A 743 16.99 8.30 -24.32
C LEU A 743 18.26 7.45 -24.15
N ASP A 744 19.19 7.58 -25.09
CA ASP A 744 20.48 6.86 -25.12
C ASP A 744 21.65 7.81 -24.77
N LEU A 745 22.22 7.69 -23.57
CA LEU A 745 23.31 8.57 -23.13
C LEU A 745 24.66 8.32 -23.83
N ASN A 746 24.78 7.27 -24.65
CA ASN A 746 25.96 7.06 -25.49
C ASN A 746 25.97 7.94 -26.76
N LYS A 747 24.91 8.74 -26.96
CA LYS A 747 24.77 9.68 -28.08
C LYS A 747 24.45 11.08 -27.55
N PRO A 748 24.79 12.14 -28.30
CA PRO A 748 24.45 13.50 -27.91
C PRO A 748 22.94 13.69 -27.71
N VAL A 749 22.55 14.32 -26.60
CA VAL A 749 21.15 14.65 -26.27
C VAL A 749 20.88 16.10 -26.67
N THR A 750 19.86 16.31 -27.50
CA THR A 750 19.44 17.67 -27.90
C THR A 750 18.28 18.13 -27.03
N ILE A 751 18.47 19.18 -26.24
CA ILE A 751 17.45 19.79 -25.40
C ILE A 751 16.90 21.05 -26.07
N ARG A 752 15.58 21.19 -26.13
CA ARG A 752 14.89 22.35 -26.69
C ARG A 752 13.91 22.98 -25.71
N TYR A 753 13.97 24.30 -25.60
CA TYR A 753 13.01 25.10 -24.87
C TYR A 753 12.85 26.46 -25.53
N ARG A 754 11.62 26.81 -25.93
CA ARG A 754 11.32 27.99 -26.76
C ARG A 754 12.24 28.03 -28.01
N SER A 755 13.01 29.11 -28.18
CA SER A 755 13.99 29.29 -29.26
C SER A 755 15.38 28.73 -28.92
N ARG A 756 15.60 28.25 -27.69
CA ARG A 756 16.91 27.76 -27.23
C ARG A 756 17.09 26.28 -27.58
N ARG A 757 18.32 25.96 -27.95
CA ARG A 757 18.80 24.60 -28.19
C ARG A 757 20.11 24.40 -27.44
N VAL A 758 20.14 23.39 -26.57
CA VAL A 758 21.33 22.95 -25.84
C VAL A 758 21.69 21.56 -26.33
N LEU A 759 22.96 21.30 -26.57
CA LEU A 759 23.49 19.97 -26.87
C LEU A 759 24.25 19.48 -25.63
N PHE A 760 23.96 18.27 -25.20
CA PHE A 760 24.61 17.63 -24.05
C PHE A 760 25.25 16.31 -24.48
N GLU A 761 26.46 16.06 -24.02
CA GLU A 761 27.18 14.79 -24.20
C GLU A 761 27.57 14.28 -22.83
N PHE A 762 27.22 13.04 -22.52
CA PHE A 762 27.56 12.42 -21.24
C PHE A 762 29.05 12.06 -21.24
N ASP A 763 29.75 12.46 -20.20
CA ASP A 763 31.20 12.30 -20.05
C ASP A 763 31.60 10.99 -19.34
N GLY A 764 30.63 10.16 -18.96
CA GLY A 764 30.85 8.93 -18.20
C GLY A 764 31.07 9.15 -16.70
N ALA A 765 30.96 10.38 -16.19
CA ALA A 765 31.16 10.66 -14.78
C ALA A 765 30.09 10.00 -13.90
N VAL A 766 30.52 9.49 -12.74
CA VAL A 766 29.65 8.76 -11.80
C VAL A 766 29.22 9.62 -10.61
N GLU A 767 29.70 10.86 -10.50
CA GLU A 767 29.42 11.74 -9.36
C GLU A 767 27.93 12.05 -9.22
N THR A 768 27.26 12.42 -10.32
CA THR A 768 25.82 12.69 -10.29
C THR A 768 25.01 11.44 -9.94
N LEU A 769 25.39 10.28 -10.48
CA LEU A 769 24.79 8.98 -10.16
C LEU A 769 24.83 8.69 -8.66
N LEU A 770 26.01 8.81 -8.05
CA LEU A 770 26.21 8.51 -6.64
C LEU A 770 25.56 9.56 -5.73
N GLU A 771 25.64 10.84 -6.07
CA GLU A 771 25.04 11.90 -5.27
C GLU A 771 23.51 11.87 -5.33
N ASP A 772 22.93 11.53 -6.49
CA ASP A 772 21.48 11.34 -6.63
C ASP A 772 20.98 10.15 -5.81
N ALA A 773 21.63 8.99 -5.94
CA ALA A 773 21.33 7.80 -5.13
C ALA A 773 21.44 8.11 -3.63
N ARG A 774 22.45 8.89 -3.21
CA ARG A 774 22.64 9.29 -1.82
C ARG A 774 21.54 10.24 -1.33
N ARG A 775 21.19 11.26 -2.11
CA ARG A 775 20.22 12.30 -1.70
C ARG A 775 18.77 11.82 -1.76
N ARG A 776 18.39 11.14 -2.83
CA ARG A 776 17.03 10.61 -3.00
C ARG A 776 16.80 9.29 -2.29
N ALA A 777 17.87 8.59 -1.91
CA ALA A 777 17.85 7.24 -1.32
C ALA A 777 17.24 6.16 -2.24
N ASP A 778 16.83 6.54 -3.46
CA ASP A 778 16.39 5.62 -4.50
C ASP A 778 17.61 5.04 -5.21
N ARG A 779 17.83 3.75 -5.01
CA ARG A 779 18.95 2.99 -5.58
C ARG A 779 18.58 2.27 -6.87
N LYS A 780 17.32 2.33 -7.31
CA LYS A 780 16.83 1.68 -8.54
C LYS A 780 16.87 2.60 -9.75
N ARG A 781 16.68 3.90 -9.51
CA ARG A 781 16.43 4.87 -10.60
C ARG A 781 17.33 6.11 -10.54
N ALA A 782 18.55 5.94 -10.04
CA ALA A 782 19.49 7.04 -9.90
C ALA A 782 19.84 7.67 -11.27
N TYR A 783 19.98 9.00 -11.29
CA TYR A 783 20.28 9.75 -12.51
C TYR A 783 21.77 9.93 -12.75
N TRP A 784 22.20 9.74 -13.99
CA TRP A 784 23.60 9.71 -14.37
C TRP A 784 24.18 11.10 -14.61
N ALA A 785 23.34 12.05 -15.02
CA ALA A 785 23.74 13.42 -15.27
C ALA A 785 22.61 14.41 -14.98
N VAL A 786 22.96 15.67 -14.80
CA VAL A 786 22.02 16.79 -14.67
C VAL A 786 22.43 17.92 -15.61
N VAL A 787 21.45 18.48 -16.32
CA VAL A 787 21.66 19.61 -17.25
C VAL A 787 20.72 20.75 -16.89
N THR A 788 21.26 21.87 -16.45
CA THR A 788 20.47 23.08 -16.19
C THR A 788 20.32 23.92 -17.45
N VAL A 789 19.07 24.27 -17.76
CA VAL A 789 18.71 25.10 -18.92
C VAL A 789 18.00 26.36 -18.42
N PRO A 790 18.42 27.54 -18.90
CA PRO A 790 17.83 28.80 -18.49
C PRO A 790 16.56 29.18 -19.25
#